data_AF-A0A534XFR0-F1
#
_entry.id   AF-A0A534XFR0-F1
#
_cell.length_a   1.000
_cell.length_b   1.000
_cell.length_c   1.000
_cell.angle_alpha   90.00
_cell.angle_beta   90.00
_cell.angle_gamma   90.00
#
_symmetry.space_group_name_H-M   'P 1'
#
loop_
_entity.id
_entity.type
_entity.pdbx_description
1 polymer ?
#
loop_
_entity_poly.entity_id
_entity_poly.type
_entity_poly.pdbx_seq_one_letter_code
_entity_poly.pdbx_strand_id
1 'polypeptide(L)'
;MDEHAETHPAERRRGVTRRAGDRSRRLDRAAPDRGSPRREPTRAGRPDAQPRAARSLRGRAEDRGPPSLGSGASTPRSRGRTPGVTRAGPRRSHAPRAANGEPDRERAQVHARGWRGHRPSSPSRRRERAQRERLGARAAAGSRGAALRTVRARLERSRGPRDRARRRPLAGRPAWRQHRGQGARRAWGGDVDRAAAGDLGGHARRALLSVGTHVLDRVDLRAVFEQLKRSTDTFGPLIRQQAEQIPDRIALRFEDETVTYGAYNEAVNRLAATLRRQGVAPGMPVAILCLNSPLFLATLGAVAKLGGIAALVNTHVTGAALTHVLRASDARVGITDAHALTALDAVEGSHPVRFLAEAPASTSLPRDVRPLDGAVGTAPEPDIPDVRGGDVFLYIYTSGTTGYPKPAIVRHLRFTMGGVTLSQLLGIEPGETIYAPLPLYHGESLFVGFSPAFRVGGAFASRRRFSASAFLDDVRHHAAVAFVYVGELCRYLLRQPATAADRDHQLRVAAGAGLRPDIWTTFQQRFGLPRIIEMYGATEGNIALQNDGGRPGSVGRPHPMLEDQVHLARFDLTRGDLVRGADGFCIPCSTDEAGELLGRVGGRSAMEYDGYTDRAATERKLVRDAFEPGDAWFRTGDLLRRDADGYYYFVDRIGDTFRWKGENVATQEVADTLNGAPGVSEANVYGVEVTGADGRAGMAAVVLADGARFDGGSFYAHAASHLPAYAHPAFVRLVPEMDVTGTLKQRKQTLAAEAYDLGRVRDPLYVRDDAGSTYRPLTPAVLEEIRTGQRRL
;
A
#
# COMPACT_ATOMS: atom_id res chain seq x y z
N MET A 1 15.35 68.33 17.33
CA MET A 1 16.38 67.60 18.10
C MET A 1 17.07 66.65 17.11
N ASP A 2 17.93 67.11 16.19
CA ASP A 2 19.09 68.03 16.32
C ASP A 2 20.26 67.30 17.02
N GLU A 3 21.52 67.32 16.55
CA GLU A 3 22.12 67.98 15.37
C GLU A 3 23.51 67.38 15.03
N HIS A 4 24.06 67.70 13.84
CA HIS A 4 25.51 67.66 13.46
C HIS A 4 26.27 66.29 13.39
N ALA A 5 27.30 66.09 12.54
CA ALA A 5 27.78 66.81 11.33
C ALA A 5 28.73 65.93 10.46
N GLU A 6 28.80 66.24 9.16
CA GLU A 6 29.92 66.20 8.18
C GLU A 6 31.03 65.11 8.27
N THR A 7 31.49 64.46 7.19
CA THR A 7 32.30 65.07 6.09
C THR A 7 32.35 64.24 4.77
N HIS A 8 32.62 64.95 3.66
CA HIS A 8 32.85 64.47 2.27
C HIS A 8 34.33 64.09 1.99
N PRO A 9 34.74 63.41 0.87
CA PRO A 9 34.54 63.77 -0.56
C PRO A 9 34.09 62.59 -1.47
N ALA A 10 33.48 62.72 -2.66
CA ALA A 10 33.41 63.74 -3.73
C ALA A 10 34.46 63.60 -4.86
N GLU A 11 33.97 63.75 -6.12
CA GLU A 11 34.63 63.83 -7.45
C GLU A 11 34.27 62.68 -8.44
N ARG A 12 33.85 62.89 -9.71
CA ARG A 12 33.73 64.12 -10.55
C ARG A 12 32.75 63.94 -11.75
N ARG A 13 31.90 64.97 -12.03
CA ARG A 13 31.54 65.58 -13.37
C ARG A 13 30.83 64.73 -14.46
N ARG A 14 29.94 65.21 -15.36
CA ARG A 14 29.23 66.48 -15.75
C ARG A 14 27.79 66.05 -16.20
N GLY A 15 26.67 66.80 -16.15
CA GLY A 15 26.31 68.06 -16.84
C GLY A 15 25.73 67.80 -18.27
N VAL A 16 24.73 68.48 -18.87
CA VAL A 16 23.76 69.53 -18.47
C VAL A 16 22.85 69.87 -19.71
N THR A 17 21.53 70.07 -19.53
CA THR A 17 20.54 70.87 -20.35
C THR A 17 20.09 70.60 -21.83
N ARG A 18 18.74 70.66 -21.99
CA ARG A 18 17.88 71.47 -22.94
C ARG A 18 17.58 71.08 -24.43
N ARG A 19 16.25 70.99 -24.68
CA ARG A 19 15.41 71.60 -25.77
C ARG A 19 15.22 70.98 -27.19
N ALA A 20 13.94 70.66 -27.46
CA ALA A 20 13.05 71.21 -28.53
C ALA A 20 12.95 70.60 -29.96
N GLY A 21 11.74 70.75 -30.55
CA GLY A 21 11.32 70.41 -31.93
C GLY A 21 10.59 69.06 -32.02
N ASP A 22 9.26 68.91 -32.06
CA ASP A 22 8.18 69.54 -32.86
C ASP A 22 8.34 69.41 -34.38
N ARG A 23 7.53 68.52 -34.98
CA ARG A 23 6.85 68.78 -36.26
C ARG A 23 5.43 68.21 -36.28
N SER A 24 4.47 69.08 -36.00
CA SER A 24 3.05 68.95 -36.36
C SER A 24 2.79 68.74 -37.87
N ARG A 25 1.69 68.03 -38.22
CA ARG A 25 0.49 68.51 -38.97
C ARG A 25 -0.41 67.33 -39.40
N ARG A 26 -1.70 67.28 -39.01
CA ARG A 26 -2.92 67.82 -39.67
C ARG A 26 -3.29 67.06 -40.97
N LEU A 27 -4.55 66.85 -41.40
CA LEU A 27 -5.95 66.99 -40.88
C LEU A 27 -6.84 66.12 -41.85
N ASP A 28 -8.19 66.05 -41.88
CA ASP A 28 -9.35 66.70 -41.23
C ASP A 28 -10.49 65.65 -41.17
N ARG A 29 -11.27 65.53 -40.08
CA ARG A 29 -12.71 65.92 -39.95
C ARG A 29 -13.70 65.48 -41.05
N ALA A 30 -14.76 64.79 -40.62
CA ALA A 30 -16.17 65.25 -40.73
C ALA A 30 -17.09 64.45 -39.77
N ALA A 31 -18.18 65.06 -39.31
CA ALA A 31 -19.18 64.45 -38.41
C ALA A 31 -20.62 64.70 -38.97
N PRO A 32 -21.67 65.02 -38.17
CA PRO A 32 -22.72 64.09 -37.75
C PRO A 32 -24.16 64.51 -38.18
N ASP A 33 -25.19 63.69 -37.88
CA ASP A 33 -26.54 64.15 -37.48
C ASP A 33 -27.39 62.96 -36.95
N ARG A 34 -28.01 63.04 -35.75
CA ARG A 34 -29.35 63.54 -35.35
C ARG A 34 -30.52 62.56 -35.52
N GLY A 35 -31.32 62.39 -34.46
CA GLY A 35 -32.64 61.76 -34.52
C GLY A 35 -33.17 61.17 -33.20
N SER A 36 -33.95 61.95 -32.46
CA SER A 36 -34.83 61.49 -31.36
C SER A 36 -36.19 62.19 -31.53
N PRO A 37 -37.23 61.97 -30.69
CA PRO A 37 -37.66 60.82 -29.87
C PRO A 37 -39.16 60.44 -30.15
N ARG A 38 -39.77 59.48 -29.42
CA ARG A 38 -41.07 59.66 -28.68
C ARG A 38 -41.79 58.36 -28.20
N ARG A 39 -42.35 58.48 -26.98
CA ARG A 39 -43.67 57.98 -26.49
C ARG A 39 -43.91 56.49 -26.10
N GLU A 40 -44.00 56.30 -24.78
CA GLU A 40 -45.04 55.54 -24.04
C GLU A 40 -46.51 55.86 -24.48
N PRO A 41 -47.58 55.10 -24.10
CA PRO A 41 -47.75 54.42 -22.79
C PRO A 41 -48.61 53.11 -22.72
N THR A 42 -48.94 52.74 -21.46
CA THR A 42 -50.19 52.10 -20.94
C THR A 42 -50.34 50.57 -20.74
N ARG A 43 -50.31 50.22 -19.43
CA ARG A 43 -51.35 49.54 -18.61
C ARG A 43 -51.70 48.03 -18.76
N ALA A 44 -51.49 47.38 -17.61
CA ALA A 44 -52.46 46.61 -16.79
C ALA A 44 -52.88 45.19 -17.19
N GLY A 45 -52.90 44.29 -16.18
CA GLY A 45 -53.46 42.94 -16.31
C GLY A 45 -53.00 41.91 -15.27
N ARG A 46 -53.38 42.06 -13.99
CA ARG A 46 -53.67 40.91 -13.10
C ARG A 46 -55.19 40.67 -13.16
N PRO A 47 -55.67 39.42 -13.07
CA PRO A 47 -56.09 38.94 -11.75
C PRO A 47 -55.79 37.46 -11.47
N ASP A 48 -56.01 37.06 -10.21
CA ASP A 48 -55.96 35.70 -9.69
C ASP A 48 -57.08 34.80 -10.24
N ALA A 49 -56.84 33.47 -10.24
CA ALA A 49 -57.88 32.46 -10.01
C ALA A 49 -57.29 31.09 -9.63
N GLN A 50 -57.44 30.67 -8.37
CA GLN A 50 -57.64 29.25 -8.05
C GLN A 50 -59.12 28.90 -8.25
N PRO A 51 -59.46 27.63 -8.51
CA PRO A 51 -60.36 27.00 -7.56
C PRO A 51 -60.08 25.52 -7.22
N ARG A 52 -60.12 25.24 -5.92
CA ARG A 52 -60.79 24.11 -5.24
C ARG A 52 -60.84 22.72 -5.91
N ALA A 53 -60.05 21.82 -5.31
CA ALA A 53 -60.46 20.56 -4.66
C ALA A 53 -61.83 19.88 -5.00
N ALA A 54 -61.76 18.57 -5.26
CA ALA A 54 -62.81 17.61 -4.95
C ALA A 54 -62.22 16.34 -4.29
N ARG A 55 -62.90 15.80 -3.26
CA ARG A 55 -62.59 14.53 -2.57
C ARG A 55 -63.63 13.49 -2.98
N SER A 56 -63.23 12.21 -3.14
CA SER A 56 -63.98 10.97 -2.82
C SER A 56 -63.43 9.78 -3.62
N LEU A 57 -63.52 8.50 -3.22
CA LEU A 57 -63.81 7.88 -1.92
C LEU A 57 -63.19 6.47 -1.88
N ARG A 58 -63.23 5.84 -0.70
CA ARG A 58 -62.66 4.52 -0.39
C ARG A 58 -63.32 3.35 -1.17
N GLY A 59 -62.51 2.33 -1.44
CA GLY A 59 -62.94 0.93 -1.57
C GLY A 59 -61.92 0.01 -0.88
N ARG A 60 -62.39 -0.97 -0.10
CA ARG A 60 -61.60 -2.01 0.60
C ARG A 60 -62.13 -3.39 0.21
N ALA A 61 -61.24 -4.39 0.16
CA ALA A 61 -61.40 -5.82 0.50
C ALA A 61 -60.36 -6.62 -0.35
N GLU A 62 -59.38 -7.30 0.27
CA GLU A 62 -59.36 -8.77 0.49
C GLU A 62 -58.99 -9.57 -0.78
N ASP A 63 -58.24 -10.67 -0.79
CA ASP A 63 -57.43 -11.40 0.22
C ASP A 63 -56.54 -12.42 -0.55
N ARG A 64 -55.69 -13.18 0.15
CA ARG A 64 -55.01 -14.44 -0.22
C ARG A 64 -53.60 -14.37 -0.80
N GLY A 65 -52.74 -15.17 -0.17
CA GLY A 65 -51.32 -15.36 -0.49
C GLY A 65 -51.03 -16.63 -1.32
N PRO A 66 -49.87 -17.28 -1.11
CA PRO A 66 -49.06 -17.87 -2.19
C PRO A 66 -49.34 -19.37 -2.45
N PRO A 67 -48.58 -19.99 -3.38
CA PRO A 67 -47.60 -20.95 -2.86
C PRO A 67 -46.25 -21.02 -3.61
N SER A 68 -45.27 -21.63 -2.91
CA SER A 68 -44.03 -22.21 -3.43
C SER A 68 -44.22 -23.65 -3.92
N LEU A 69 -43.28 -24.17 -4.75
CA LEU A 69 -42.82 -25.57 -4.95
C LEU A 69 -42.04 -25.61 -6.29
N GLY A 70 -41.22 -26.59 -6.68
CA GLY A 70 -40.82 -27.86 -6.08
C GLY A 70 -40.12 -28.72 -7.15
N SER A 71 -39.16 -29.58 -6.77
CA SER A 71 -38.29 -30.37 -7.66
C SER A 71 -38.99 -31.48 -8.48
N GLY A 72 -38.43 -31.86 -9.64
CA GLY A 72 -38.73 -33.14 -10.31
C GLY A 72 -37.89 -33.39 -11.57
N ALA A 73 -37.37 -34.60 -11.76
CA ALA A 73 -36.47 -34.96 -12.87
C ALA A 73 -36.98 -36.18 -13.67
N SER A 74 -36.80 -36.20 -15.00
CA SER A 74 -36.73 -37.43 -15.82
C SER A 74 -36.44 -37.20 -17.32
N THR A 75 -35.37 -37.80 -17.84
CA THR A 75 -35.19 -38.26 -19.25
C THR A 75 -35.90 -39.63 -19.44
N PRO A 76 -36.11 -40.24 -20.65
CA PRO A 76 -35.24 -40.18 -21.86
C PRO A 76 -35.86 -40.45 -23.28
N ARG A 77 -34.97 -40.58 -24.29
CA ARG A 77 -35.14 -41.23 -25.64
C ARG A 77 -36.01 -40.53 -26.71
N SER A 78 -35.85 -40.75 -28.04
CA SER A 78 -34.69 -41.05 -28.93
C SER A 78 -35.13 -41.09 -30.43
N ARG A 79 -34.15 -41.03 -31.38
CA ARG A 79 -34.11 -41.56 -32.80
C ARG A 79 -33.97 -40.54 -33.97
N GLY A 80 -33.14 -40.94 -34.96
CA GLY A 80 -32.98 -40.33 -36.30
C GLY A 80 -31.50 -40.17 -36.78
N ARG A 81 -30.73 -41.24 -37.03
CA ARG A 81 -30.34 -41.79 -38.37
C ARG A 81 -29.73 -40.76 -39.36
N THR A 82 -28.40 -40.67 -39.57
CA THR A 82 -27.47 -41.46 -40.49
C THR A 82 -27.65 -41.20 -41.99
N PRO A 83 -26.64 -41.36 -42.90
CA PRO A 83 -25.25 -41.90 -42.79
C PRO A 83 -24.15 -40.90 -43.28
N GLY A 84 -22.84 -41.16 -43.45
CA GLY A 84 -21.94 -42.31 -43.15
C GLY A 84 -20.87 -42.55 -44.25
N VAL A 85 -19.57 -42.58 -43.91
CA VAL A 85 -18.45 -43.03 -44.79
C VAL A 85 -17.36 -43.73 -43.94
N THR A 86 -16.73 -44.79 -44.46
CA THR A 86 -15.76 -45.65 -43.73
C THR A 86 -14.54 -46.06 -44.59
N ARG A 87 -13.34 -46.10 -43.99
CA ARG A 87 -12.18 -46.99 -44.30
C ARG A 87 -11.14 -46.84 -43.15
N ALA A 88 -10.86 -47.87 -42.34
CA ALA A 88 -9.95 -49.02 -42.54
C ALA A 88 -8.47 -48.72 -42.14
N GLY A 89 -7.93 -49.45 -41.14
CA GLY A 89 -6.52 -49.38 -40.66
C GLY A 89 -5.62 -50.47 -41.31
N PRO A 90 -4.72 -51.19 -40.60
CA PRO A 90 -4.03 -50.96 -39.31
C PRO A 90 -2.47 -51.21 -39.38
N ARG A 91 -1.69 -51.07 -38.29
CA ARG A 91 -0.39 -51.79 -38.06
C ARG A 91 0.14 -51.73 -36.60
N ARG A 92 1.21 -52.50 -36.31
CA ARG A 92 1.69 -52.96 -34.97
C ARG A 92 3.08 -52.41 -34.55
N SER A 93 3.45 -52.73 -33.29
CA SER A 93 4.80 -52.85 -32.65
C SER A 93 5.53 -51.56 -32.23
N HIS A 94 6.42 -51.50 -31.21
CA HIS A 94 7.12 -52.51 -30.37
C HIS A 94 7.17 -52.13 -28.86
N ALA A 95 7.60 -53.08 -28.01
CA ALA A 95 8.15 -52.85 -26.65
C ALA A 95 9.64 -53.31 -26.61
N PRO A 96 10.45 -53.03 -25.55
CA PRO A 96 10.55 -54.01 -24.43
C PRO A 96 10.95 -53.50 -23.01
N ARG A 97 10.85 -54.47 -22.06
CA ARG A 97 11.37 -54.68 -20.69
C ARG A 97 12.65 -53.91 -20.24
N ALA A 98 12.94 -53.58 -18.96
CA ALA A 98 12.61 -54.08 -17.60
C ALA A 98 13.65 -55.04 -16.93
N ALA A 99 14.11 -54.68 -15.71
CA ALA A 99 14.75 -55.46 -14.62
C ALA A 99 15.51 -54.47 -13.67
N ASN A 100 15.83 -54.69 -12.38
CA ASN A 100 15.36 -55.55 -11.28
C ASN A 100 16.05 -55.04 -9.98
N GLY A 101 15.51 -55.31 -8.77
CA GLY A 101 16.32 -55.18 -7.54
C GLY A 101 15.62 -54.73 -6.24
N GLU A 102 14.73 -55.57 -5.70
CA GLU A 102 14.42 -55.62 -4.26
C GLU A 102 15.27 -56.75 -3.64
N PRO A 103 15.55 -56.79 -2.30
CA PRO A 103 14.53 -57.14 -1.28
C PRO A 103 14.75 -56.40 0.09
N ASP A 104 14.12 -56.67 1.24
CA ASP A 104 13.30 -57.79 1.74
C ASP A 104 12.43 -57.35 2.97
N ARG A 105 11.17 -57.85 3.07
CA ARG A 105 10.43 -58.36 4.28
C ARG A 105 10.26 -57.52 5.59
N GLU A 106 9.25 -57.73 6.47
CA GLU A 106 7.98 -58.48 6.46
C GLU A 106 7.06 -58.03 7.64
N ARG A 107 5.72 -58.09 7.47
CA ARG A 107 4.66 -58.44 8.47
C ARG A 107 4.54 -57.64 9.81
N ALA A 108 3.42 -57.62 10.55
CA ALA A 108 2.06 -58.15 10.39
C ALA A 108 1.03 -57.24 11.12
N GLN A 109 -0.27 -57.46 10.87
CA GLN A 109 -1.37 -56.89 11.67
C GLN A 109 -1.96 -57.90 12.67
N VAL A 110 -2.80 -57.39 13.57
CA VAL A 110 -3.85 -58.07 14.37
C VAL A 110 -3.41 -58.84 15.61
N HIS A 111 -3.86 -58.35 16.78
CA HIS A 111 -4.58 -59.19 17.74
C HIS A 111 -5.66 -58.39 18.48
N ALA A 112 -6.76 -59.06 18.81
CA ALA A 112 -7.90 -58.51 19.53
C ALA A 112 -8.37 -59.47 20.63
N ARG A 113 -9.23 -58.94 21.52
CA ARG A 113 -9.99 -59.57 22.63
C ARG A 113 -9.33 -59.54 24.02
N GLY A 114 -10.12 -59.06 24.98
CA GLY A 114 -9.87 -59.03 26.42
C GLY A 114 -10.99 -58.23 27.09
N TRP A 115 -12.03 -58.90 27.57
CA TRP A 115 -13.30 -58.28 28.01
C TRP A 115 -13.64 -58.71 29.45
N ARG A 116 -14.15 -57.75 30.25
CA ARG A 116 -14.99 -57.86 31.47
C ARG A 116 -14.42 -57.19 32.74
N GLY A 117 -15.30 -56.39 33.36
CA GLY A 117 -15.15 -55.71 34.66
C GLY A 117 -16.30 -54.73 34.83
N HIS A 118 -17.23 -54.98 35.76
CA HIS A 118 -18.57 -54.35 35.78
C HIS A 118 -18.63 -52.94 36.44
N ARG A 119 -19.56 -52.12 35.93
CA ARG A 119 -20.20 -50.94 36.57
C ARG A 119 -21.21 -51.39 37.68
N PRO A 120 -21.89 -50.48 38.42
CA PRO A 120 -21.45 -49.20 39.02
C PRO A 120 -21.90 -49.07 40.51
N SER A 121 -21.54 -47.98 41.19
CA SER A 121 -22.28 -47.50 42.39
C SER A 121 -22.39 -45.96 42.41
N SER A 122 -23.32 -45.45 43.22
CA SER A 122 -24.12 -44.24 42.93
C SER A 122 -23.63 -42.93 43.61
N PRO A 123 -24.14 -41.74 43.18
CA PRO A 123 -23.53 -40.45 43.52
C PRO A 123 -24.19 -39.74 44.71
N SER A 124 -23.53 -39.71 45.87
CA SER A 124 -23.90 -38.81 46.98
C SER A 124 -22.73 -38.51 47.93
N ARG A 125 -21.90 -37.49 47.61
CA ARG A 125 -20.96 -36.79 48.54
C ARG A 125 -20.10 -35.67 47.89
N ARG A 126 -20.54 -35.08 46.78
CA ARG A 126 -19.86 -33.91 46.15
C ARG A 126 -20.81 -32.73 45.85
N ARG A 127 -21.77 -32.47 46.75
CA ARG A 127 -22.58 -31.22 46.73
C ARG A 127 -22.45 -30.33 47.97
N GLU A 128 -21.84 -30.78 49.05
CA GLU A 128 -21.69 -29.95 50.28
C GLU A 128 -20.34 -29.22 50.39
N ARG A 129 -19.32 -29.58 49.59
CA ARG A 129 -18.03 -28.86 49.61
C ARG A 129 -18.00 -27.60 48.72
N ALA A 130 -18.96 -27.44 47.80
CA ALA A 130 -19.03 -26.31 46.87
C ALA A 130 -19.83 -25.10 47.38
N GLN A 131 -20.42 -25.19 48.58
CA GLN A 131 -21.31 -24.15 49.13
C GLN A 131 -20.69 -23.36 50.29
N ARG A 132 -19.55 -23.80 50.86
CA ARG A 132 -18.80 -23.06 51.89
C ARG A 132 -17.70 -22.14 51.34
N GLU A 133 -17.17 -22.38 50.15
CA GLU A 133 -16.21 -21.47 49.50
C GLU A 133 -16.89 -20.26 48.81
N ARG A 134 -18.21 -20.35 48.55
CA ARG A 134 -19.01 -19.24 47.99
C ARG A 134 -19.46 -18.18 49.01
N LEU A 135 -19.12 -18.34 50.29
CA LEU A 135 -19.40 -17.35 51.35
C LEU A 135 -18.15 -16.61 51.85
N GLY A 136 -16.94 -17.04 51.47
CA GLY A 136 -15.70 -16.27 51.71
C GLY A 136 -15.43 -15.17 50.67
N ALA A 137 -15.96 -15.32 49.45
CA ALA A 137 -15.65 -14.45 48.30
C ALA A 137 -16.55 -13.20 48.17
N ARG A 138 -17.36 -12.85 49.18
CA ARG A 138 -18.23 -11.65 49.17
C ARG A 138 -17.76 -10.51 50.09
N ALA A 139 -16.60 -10.64 50.74
CA ALA A 139 -15.98 -9.62 51.60
C ALA A 139 -14.72 -8.95 50.99
N ALA A 140 -14.43 -9.18 49.70
CA ALA A 140 -13.26 -8.63 49.00
C ALA A 140 -13.60 -7.73 47.79
N ALA A 141 -14.84 -7.22 47.74
CA ALA A 141 -15.33 -6.33 46.66
C ALA A 141 -15.44 -4.85 47.10
N GLY A 142 -14.75 -4.45 48.17
CA GLY A 142 -14.89 -3.13 48.82
C GLY A 142 -13.61 -2.29 48.94
N SER A 143 -12.51 -2.64 48.27
CA SER A 143 -11.19 -2.02 48.52
C SER A 143 -10.38 -1.60 47.29
N ARG A 144 -10.95 -1.61 46.07
CA ARG A 144 -10.27 -1.12 44.85
C ARG A 144 -10.67 0.30 44.40
N GLY A 145 -11.45 1.03 45.21
CA GLY A 145 -11.79 2.45 45.00
C GLY A 145 -10.89 3.47 45.72
N ALA A 146 -9.87 3.01 46.46
CA ALA A 146 -9.04 3.85 47.34
C ALA A 146 -7.58 4.02 46.88
N ALA A 147 -7.05 3.13 46.03
CA ALA A 147 -5.64 3.14 45.64
C ALA A 147 -5.26 4.17 44.54
N LEU A 148 -6.24 4.80 43.89
CA LEU A 148 -6.03 5.76 42.78
C LEU A 148 -6.12 7.25 43.18
N ARG A 149 -6.26 7.56 44.47
CA ARG A 149 -6.25 8.96 44.98
C ARG A 149 -4.96 9.38 45.68
N THR A 150 -4.06 8.44 46.00
CA THR A 150 -2.84 8.73 46.77
C THR A 150 -1.58 8.94 45.91
N VAL A 151 -1.61 8.58 44.61
CA VAL A 151 -0.50 8.84 43.68
C VAL A 151 -0.56 10.27 43.10
N ARG A 152 -1.77 10.81 42.90
CA ARG A 152 -1.96 12.19 42.37
C ARG A 152 -1.56 13.29 43.36
N ALA A 153 -1.52 12.99 44.66
CA ALA A 153 -1.14 13.95 45.71
C ALA A 153 0.37 13.96 46.07
N ARG A 154 1.20 13.13 45.41
CA ARG A 154 2.65 13.01 45.70
C ARG A 154 3.57 13.57 44.62
N LEU A 155 3.02 14.09 43.52
CA LEU A 155 3.78 14.75 42.43
C LEU A 155 3.72 16.29 42.45
N GLU A 156 3.01 16.90 43.40
CA GLU A 156 2.88 18.36 43.53
C GLU A 156 3.73 18.96 44.69
N ARG A 157 4.67 18.19 45.28
CA ARG A 157 5.55 18.66 46.36
C ARG A 157 7.04 18.51 46.09
N SER A 158 7.46 18.67 44.83
CA SER A 158 8.86 18.70 44.42
C SER A 158 9.12 19.71 43.29
N ARG A 159 8.67 20.95 43.50
CA ARG A 159 9.08 22.13 42.73
C ARG A 159 9.54 23.25 43.67
N GLY A 160 10.83 23.21 44.02
CA GLY A 160 11.58 24.33 44.61
C GLY A 160 12.51 24.95 43.55
N PRO A 161 12.84 26.25 43.62
CA PRO A 161 13.31 27.00 42.47
C PRO A 161 14.84 26.95 42.29
N ARG A 162 15.32 26.80 41.04
CA ARG A 162 16.69 27.17 40.64
C ARG A 162 16.74 27.83 39.25
N ASP A 163 17.17 29.09 39.29
CA ASP A 163 17.98 29.84 38.34
C ASP A 163 17.59 29.93 36.85
N ARG A 164 16.94 31.06 36.54
CA ARG A 164 16.96 31.69 35.22
C ARG A 164 18.35 32.32 34.94
N ALA A 165 19.27 31.55 34.37
CA ALA A 165 20.48 32.12 33.76
C ALA A 165 20.22 32.51 32.29
N ARG A 166 20.43 33.78 31.96
CA ARG A 166 20.20 34.35 30.62
C ARG A 166 21.19 33.79 29.59
N ARG A 167 20.72 33.44 28.39
CA ARG A 167 21.54 33.50 27.16
C ARG A 167 20.78 34.22 26.05
N ARG A 168 21.43 35.23 25.46
CA ARG A 168 20.94 36.01 24.31
C ARG A 168 21.00 35.14 23.03
N PRO A 169 20.14 35.40 22.02
CA PRO A 169 20.31 34.80 20.71
C PRO A 169 21.51 35.42 19.99
N LEU A 170 22.34 34.58 19.37
CA LEU A 170 23.31 35.02 18.36
C LEU A 170 22.68 34.88 16.99
N ALA A 171 22.52 36.02 16.31
CA ALA A 171 22.12 36.04 14.91
C ALA A 171 23.30 35.61 14.03
N GLY A 172 23.03 34.77 13.02
CA GLY A 172 24.05 34.28 12.10
C GLY A 172 23.46 33.49 10.95
N ARG A 173 23.00 34.19 9.89
CA ARG A 173 22.76 33.55 8.58
C ARG A 173 24.10 33.20 7.94
N PRO A 174 24.21 32.06 7.25
CA PRO A 174 25.05 31.96 6.06
C PRO A 174 24.19 31.86 4.79
N ALA A 175 24.65 32.49 3.71
CA ALA A 175 24.03 32.40 2.40
C ALA A 175 24.45 31.11 1.67
N TRP A 176 23.54 30.58 0.86
CA TRP A 176 23.83 29.48 -0.06
C TRP A 176 24.85 29.92 -1.12
N ARG A 177 25.98 29.21 -1.22
CA ARG A 177 26.86 29.23 -2.40
C ARG A 177 27.08 27.82 -2.89
N GLN A 178 26.80 27.61 -4.18
CA GLN A 178 27.15 26.39 -4.91
C GLN A 178 28.68 26.28 -5.00
N HIS A 179 29.23 25.08 -4.83
CA HIS A 179 30.56 24.75 -5.33
C HIS A 179 30.59 23.32 -5.88
N ARG A 180 30.93 23.21 -7.18
CA ARG A 180 31.49 21.99 -7.76
C ARG A 180 32.96 21.91 -7.36
N GLY A 181 33.51 20.70 -7.17
CA GLY A 181 34.97 20.50 -7.18
C GLY A 181 35.53 19.48 -6.19
N GLN A 182 35.74 18.27 -6.68
CA GLN A 182 36.88 17.36 -6.42
C GLN A 182 37.62 17.41 -5.05
N GLY A 183 37.61 16.26 -4.36
CA GLY A 183 38.84 15.58 -3.94
C GLY A 183 39.55 16.00 -2.64
N ALA A 184 39.33 15.23 -1.56
CA ALA A 184 40.36 15.00 -0.54
C ALA A 184 40.12 13.66 0.18
N ARG A 185 41.00 12.67 -0.05
CA ARG A 185 41.09 11.48 0.81
C ARG A 185 41.76 11.88 2.12
N ARG A 186 41.24 11.45 3.27
CA ARG A 186 42.02 11.34 4.51
C ARG A 186 41.79 9.97 5.13
N ALA A 187 42.89 9.26 5.36
CA ALA A 187 42.88 7.97 6.01
C ALA A 187 42.66 8.11 7.52
N TRP A 188 41.97 7.14 8.10
CA TRP A 188 42.04 6.83 9.53
C TRP A 188 42.48 5.38 9.64
N GLY A 189 43.73 5.18 10.07
CA GLY A 189 44.23 3.90 10.57
C GLY A 189 44.27 3.96 12.09
N GLY A 190 43.84 2.88 12.74
CA GLY A 190 43.82 2.73 14.20
C GLY A 190 43.30 1.35 14.54
N ASP A 191 44.12 0.54 15.20
CA ASP A 191 43.91 -0.90 15.33
C ASP A 191 42.69 -1.28 16.19
N VAL A 192 41.98 -2.32 15.72
CA VAL A 192 41.17 -3.19 16.58
C VAL A 192 41.34 -4.62 16.08
N ASP A 193 42.27 -5.37 16.69
CA ASP A 193 42.52 -6.77 16.30
C ASP A 193 41.75 -7.76 17.20
N ARG A 194 41.04 -8.67 16.54
CA ARG A 194 40.51 -9.97 17.00
C ARG A 194 39.83 -10.11 18.38
N ALA A 195 38.51 -10.32 18.31
CA ALA A 195 37.89 -11.50 18.92
C ALA A 195 37.04 -12.21 17.84
N ALA A 196 37.35 -13.46 17.52
CA ALA A 196 36.80 -14.14 16.34
C ALA A 196 35.61 -15.05 16.67
N ALA A 197 34.44 -14.71 16.13
CA ALA A 197 33.32 -15.63 15.95
C ALA A 197 32.57 -15.29 14.65
N GLY A 198 32.92 -15.96 13.54
CA GLY A 198 32.02 -16.15 12.40
C GLY A 198 31.70 -14.98 11.44
N ASP A 199 32.48 -13.89 11.38
CA ASP A 199 32.17 -12.75 10.47
C ASP A 199 32.58 -12.95 8.98
N LEU A 200 32.07 -14.01 8.36
CA LEU A 200 32.12 -14.19 6.90
C LEU A 200 31.11 -13.29 6.17
N GLY A 201 29.98 -12.95 6.83
CA GLY A 201 28.92 -12.11 6.26
C GLY A 201 29.28 -10.62 6.18
N GLY A 202 30.03 -10.08 7.14
CA GLY A 202 30.42 -8.67 7.20
C GLY A 202 31.41 -8.25 6.12
N HIS A 203 32.20 -9.17 5.59
CA HIS A 203 33.09 -8.92 4.45
C HIS A 203 32.30 -8.77 3.13
N ALA A 204 31.41 -9.71 2.83
CA ALA A 204 30.51 -9.62 1.67
C ALA A 204 29.58 -8.39 1.75
N ARG A 205 29.11 -8.05 2.95
CA ARG A 205 28.35 -6.82 3.19
C ARG A 205 29.20 -5.57 3.01
N ARG A 206 30.40 -5.46 3.57
CA ARG A 206 31.28 -4.31 3.29
C ARG A 206 31.57 -4.17 1.79
N ALA A 207 31.74 -5.27 1.05
CA ALA A 207 31.92 -5.22 -0.41
C ALA A 207 30.69 -4.66 -1.15
N LEU A 208 29.46 -5.01 -0.75
CA LEU A 208 28.24 -4.38 -1.28
C LEU A 208 28.06 -2.91 -0.83
N LEU A 209 28.59 -2.53 0.34
CA LEU A 209 28.31 -1.26 1.02
C LEU A 209 29.38 -0.16 0.86
N SER A 210 30.54 -0.45 0.26
CA SER A 210 31.69 0.49 0.22
C SER A 210 32.25 0.79 -1.17
N VAL A 211 31.68 0.21 -2.23
CA VAL A 211 32.29 0.27 -3.56
C VAL A 211 31.79 1.47 -4.36
N GLY A 212 32.63 2.50 -4.45
CA GLY A 212 32.58 3.46 -5.55
C GLY A 212 32.88 2.79 -6.89
N THR A 213 32.43 3.40 -7.99
CA THR A 213 32.28 2.86 -9.36
C THR A 213 33.48 2.15 -10.02
N HIS A 214 34.66 2.08 -9.40
CA HIS A 214 35.90 1.56 -10.00
C HIS A 214 36.42 0.23 -9.42
N VAL A 215 35.66 -0.50 -8.61
CA VAL A 215 36.04 -1.84 -8.09
C VAL A 215 35.03 -2.94 -8.51
N LEU A 216 34.03 -2.59 -9.31
CA LEU A 216 32.84 -3.44 -9.54
C LEU A 216 33.06 -4.61 -10.50
N ASP A 217 34.03 -4.55 -11.41
CA ASP A 217 34.30 -5.58 -12.42
C ASP A 217 34.84 -6.92 -11.85
N ARG A 218 34.96 -7.05 -10.52
CA ARG A 218 35.55 -8.22 -9.85
C ARG A 218 34.65 -8.88 -8.78
N VAL A 219 33.42 -8.42 -8.58
CA VAL A 219 32.51 -9.00 -7.57
C VAL A 219 31.49 -9.92 -8.24
N ASP A 220 31.63 -11.24 -8.03
CA ASP A 220 30.56 -12.18 -8.38
C ASP A 220 29.38 -12.02 -7.41
N LEU A 221 28.44 -11.16 -7.79
CA LEU A 221 27.19 -10.94 -7.06
C LEU A 221 26.37 -12.20 -6.89
N ARG A 222 26.43 -13.16 -7.82
CA ARG A 222 25.69 -14.41 -7.69
C ARG A 222 26.25 -15.22 -6.52
N ALA A 223 27.57 -15.36 -6.42
CA ALA A 223 28.22 -15.98 -5.27
C ALA A 223 27.91 -15.24 -3.95
N VAL A 224 27.91 -13.89 -3.96
CA VAL A 224 27.55 -13.08 -2.77
C VAL A 224 26.10 -13.32 -2.34
N PHE A 225 25.12 -13.29 -3.24
CA PHE A 225 23.73 -13.55 -2.86
C PHE A 225 23.50 -15.02 -2.47
N GLU A 226 24.22 -15.97 -3.06
CA GLU A 226 24.22 -17.37 -2.62
C GLU A 226 24.81 -17.55 -1.21
N GLN A 227 25.83 -16.81 -0.82
CA GLN A 227 26.32 -16.75 0.56
C GLN A 227 25.28 -16.12 1.50
N LEU A 228 24.66 -15.00 1.10
CA LEU A 228 23.63 -14.33 1.89
C LEU A 228 22.37 -15.20 2.07
N LYS A 229 21.97 -15.99 1.07
CA LYS A 229 20.91 -17.02 1.20
C LYS A 229 21.26 -18.09 2.23
N ARG A 230 22.55 -18.40 2.44
CA ARG A 230 23.01 -19.37 3.45
C ARG A 230 23.26 -18.75 4.82
N SER A 231 23.29 -17.42 4.93
CA SER A 231 23.56 -16.68 6.17
C SER A 231 22.44 -16.85 7.20
N THR A 232 22.82 -16.97 8.47
CA THR A 232 21.92 -17.00 9.63
C THR A 232 21.67 -15.61 10.25
N ASP A 233 22.21 -14.53 9.68
CA ASP A 233 21.79 -13.16 10.00
C ASP A 233 20.38 -12.92 9.47
N THR A 234 19.40 -13.39 10.23
CA THR A 234 17.97 -13.28 9.98
C THR A 234 17.30 -12.58 11.17
N PHE A 235 16.00 -12.29 11.05
CA PHE A 235 15.31 -11.46 12.05
C PHE A 235 15.29 -12.08 13.45
N GLY A 236 15.12 -13.40 13.60
CA GLY A 236 15.11 -14.06 14.92
C GLY A 236 16.40 -13.81 15.74
N PRO A 237 17.59 -14.17 15.21
CA PRO A 237 18.87 -13.85 15.82
C PRO A 237 19.13 -12.35 16.03
N LEU A 238 18.70 -11.49 15.08
CA LEU A 238 18.85 -10.03 15.22
C LEU A 238 18.08 -9.48 16.44
N ILE A 239 16.89 -10.01 16.76
CA ILE A 239 16.14 -9.60 17.96
C ILE A 239 16.93 -9.90 19.22
N ARG A 240 17.50 -11.12 19.33
CA ARG A 240 18.35 -11.52 20.46
C ARG A 240 19.57 -10.61 20.57
N GLN A 241 20.30 -10.42 19.47
CA GLN A 241 21.50 -9.59 19.42
C GLN A 241 21.23 -8.15 19.89
N GLN A 242 20.16 -7.50 19.39
CA GLN A 242 19.82 -6.15 19.82
C GLN A 242 19.39 -6.10 21.30
N ALA A 243 18.65 -7.10 21.78
CA ALA A 243 18.25 -7.17 23.18
C ALA A 243 19.44 -7.38 24.15
N GLU A 244 20.49 -8.07 23.71
CA GLU A 244 21.74 -8.24 24.47
C GLU A 244 22.61 -6.97 24.45
N GLN A 245 22.67 -6.27 23.31
CA GLN A 245 23.56 -5.12 23.10
C GLN A 245 22.97 -3.77 23.56
N ILE A 246 21.66 -3.58 23.39
CA ILE A 246 20.97 -2.29 23.64
C ILE A 246 19.62 -2.47 24.38
N PRO A 247 19.55 -3.28 25.47
CA PRO A 247 18.29 -3.69 26.12
C PRO A 247 17.36 -2.53 26.49
N ASP A 248 17.92 -1.42 26.98
CA ASP A 248 17.18 -0.26 27.47
C ASP A 248 16.79 0.74 26.37
N ARG A 249 17.32 0.58 25.15
CA ARG A 249 16.97 1.47 24.04
C ARG A 249 15.54 1.18 23.58
N ILE A 250 14.82 2.21 23.16
CA ILE A 250 13.46 2.09 22.64
C ILE A 250 13.49 1.39 21.27
N ALA A 251 12.75 0.29 21.16
CA ALA A 251 12.52 -0.44 19.91
C ALA A 251 11.21 0.00 19.24
N LEU A 252 10.14 0.15 20.03
CA LEU A 252 8.81 0.53 19.55
C LEU A 252 8.28 1.76 20.29
N ARG A 253 7.63 2.65 19.55
CA ARG A 253 6.70 3.66 20.06
C ARG A 253 5.34 3.41 19.43
N PHE A 254 4.29 3.28 20.22
CA PHE A 254 2.98 2.90 19.70
C PHE A 254 1.88 3.62 20.46
N GLU A 255 1.30 4.66 19.85
CA GLU A 255 0.38 5.56 20.55
C GLU A 255 1.07 6.06 21.85
N ASP A 256 0.46 5.94 23.03
CA ASP A 256 1.10 6.33 24.29
C ASP A 256 2.10 5.28 24.85
N GLU A 257 2.25 4.12 24.21
CA GLU A 257 3.11 3.02 24.65
C GLU A 257 4.55 3.15 24.13
N THR A 258 5.52 2.70 24.93
CA THR A 258 6.94 2.64 24.55
C THR A 258 7.52 1.30 25.02
N VAL A 259 8.18 0.58 24.12
CA VAL A 259 8.76 -0.75 24.38
C VAL A 259 10.24 -0.73 24.06
N THR A 260 11.08 -1.15 25.00
CA THR A 260 12.53 -1.27 24.81
C THR A 260 12.90 -2.56 24.07
N TYR A 261 14.13 -2.67 23.55
CA TYR A 261 14.61 -3.91 22.90
C TYR A 261 14.53 -5.13 23.85
N GLY A 262 14.86 -4.96 25.13
CA GLY A 262 14.71 -6.00 26.15
C GLY A 262 13.24 -6.41 26.35
N ALA A 263 12.35 -5.45 26.58
CA ALA A 263 10.92 -5.73 26.79
C ALA A 263 10.24 -6.33 25.54
N TYR A 264 10.65 -5.91 24.34
CA TYR A 264 10.22 -6.49 23.09
C TYR A 264 10.69 -7.95 22.96
N ASN A 265 11.94 -8.25 23.31
CA ASN A 265 12.50 -9.60 23.30
C ASN A 265 11.76 -10.54 24.26
N GLU A 266 11.42 -10.07 25.47
CA GLU A 266 10.60 -10.83 26.41
C GLU A 266 9.19 -11.13 25.87
N ALA A 267 8.54 -10.16 25.23
CA ALA A 267 7.23 -10.34 24.62
C ALA A 267 7.28 -11.36 23.47
N VAL A 268 8.31 -11.26 22.62
CA VAL A 268 8.63 -12.23 21.56
C VAL A 268 8.84 -13.63 22.16
N ASN A 269 9.58 -13.77 23.26
CA ASN A 269 9.85 -15.06 23.89
C ASN A 269 8.60 -15.68 24.53
N ARG A 270 7.74 -14.88 25.17
CA ARG A 270 6.43 -15.35 25.67
C ARG A 270 5.55 -15.87 24.53
N LEU A 271 5.45 -15.11 23.43
CA LEU A 271 4.68 -15.52 22.27
C LEU A 271 5.28 -16.76 21.58
N ALA A 272 6.60 -16.86 21.45
CA ALA A 272 7.28 -18.03 20.89
C ALA A 272 7.02 -19.29 21.74
N ALA A 273 7.10 -19.18 23.06
CA ALA A 273 6.75 -20.28 23.96
C ALA A 273 5.28 -20.71 23.82
N THR A 274 4.36 -19.76 23.66
CA THR A 274 2.93 -20.05 23.44
C THR A 274 2.68 -20.70 22.08
N LEU A 275 3.26 -20.18 21.00
CA LEU A 275 3.14 -20.77 19.66
C LEU A 275 3.75 -22.18 19.59
N ARG A 276 4.91 -22.42 20.24
CA ARG A 276 5.53 -23.75 20.35
C ARG A 276 4.61 -24.73 21.11
N ARG A 277 3.89 -24.30 22.15
CA ARG A 277 2.86 -25.11 22.82
C ARG A 277 1.63 -25.41 21.94
N GLN A 278 1.31 -24.55 20.97
CA GLN A 278 0.28 -24.82 19.96
C GLN A 278 0.77 -25.73 18.82
N GLY A 279 2.03 -26.18 18.85
CA GLY A 279 2.62 -27.08 17.85
C GLY A 279 3.26 -26.37 16.65
N VAL A 280 3.55 -25.07 16.74
CA VAL A 280 4.31 -24.36 15.68
C VAL A 280 5.76 -24.87 15.66
N ALA A 281 6.21 -25.28 14.48
CA ALA A 281 7.55 -25.77 14.18
C ALA A 281 8.15 -24.99 12.98
N PRO A 282 9.45 -25.14 12.68
CA PRO A 282 10.08 -24.48 11.52
C PRO A 282 9.35 -24.80 10.21
N GLY A 283 9.24 -23.80 9.33
CA GLY A 283 8.50 -23.88 8.08
C GLY A 283 6.96 -23.86 8.21
N MET A 284 6.39 -23.90 9.41
CA MET A 284 4.93 -23.87 9.58
C MET A 284 4.35 -22.45 9.49
N PRO A 285 3.27 -22.24 8.72
CA PRO A 285 2.56 -20.96 8.69
C PRO A 285 1.77 -20.66 9.97
N VAL A 286 1.89 -19.41 10.44
CA VAL A 286 1.12 -18.83 11.54
C VAL A 286 0.37 -17.61 11.00
N ALA A 287 -0.97 -17.62 11.09
CA ALA A 287 -1.78 -16.50 10.66
C ALA A 287 -1.69 -15.33 11.65
N ILE A 288 -1.47 -14.11 11.17
CA ILE A 288 -1.52 -12.88 11.96
C ILE A 288 -2.69 -12.04 11.43
N LEU A 289 -3.75 -11.93 12.22
CA LEU A 289 -4.94 -11.14 11.90
C LEU A 289 -5.18 -10.10 13.00
N CYS A 290 -4.39 -9.03 12.96
CA CYS A 290 -4.45 -7.92 13.92
C CYS A 290 -4.36 -6.59 13.16
N LEU A 291 -4.85 -5.50 13.76
CA LEU A 291 -4.42 -4.15 13.41
C LEU A 291 -2.96 -3.93 13.82
N ASN A 292 -2.41 -2.78 13.41
CA ASN A 292 -1.11 -2.32 13.91
C ASN A 292 -1.10 -2.33 15.43
N SER A 293 -0.08 -2.96 16.02
CA SER A 293 0.04 -3.16 17.46
C SER A 293 1.43 -3.68 17.83
N PRO A 294 1.89 -3.51 19.09
CA PRO A 294 3.04 -4.23 19.61
C PRO A 294 2.86 -5.75 19.52
N LEU A 295 1.63 -6.26 19.71
CA LEU A 295 1.27 -7.67 19.52
C LEU A 295 1.62 -8.19 18.11
N PHE A 296 1.28 -7.43 17.06
CA PHE A 296 1.62 -7.80 15.68
C PHE A 296 3.14 -7.99 15.52
N LEU A 297 3.92 -7.00 15.95
CA LEU A 297 5.38 -7.02 15.80
C LEU A 297 6.05 -8.06 16.70
N ALA A 298 5.53 -8.30 17.91
CA ALA A 298 6.02 -9.34 18.80
C ALA A 298 5.66 -10.75 18.28
N THR A 299 4.49 -10.91 17.64
CA THR A 299 4.11 -12.15 16.96
C THR A 299 5.03 -12.42 15.76
N LEU A 300 5.30 -11.39 14.95
CA LEU A 300 6.24 -11.47 13.84
C LEU A 300 7.65 -11.94 14.29
N GLY A 301 8.15 -11.38 15.40
CA GLY A 301 9.42 -11.78 16.00
C GLY A 301 9.39 -13.20 16.58
N ALA A 302 8.28 -13.60 17.21
CA ALA A 302 8.10 -14.95 17.74
C ALA A 302 8.10 -16.02 16.64
N VAL A 303 7.40 -15.74 15.53
CA VAL A 303 7.39 -16.61 14.35
C VAL A 303 8.79 -16.71 13.74
N ALA A 304 9.51 -15.58 13.62
CA ALA A 304 10.90 -15.57 13.13
C ALA A 304 11.85 -16.41 14.01
N LYS A 305 11.73 -16.32 15.35
CA LYS A 305 12.54 -17.13 16.28
C LYS A 305 12.22 -18.62 16.25
N LEU A 306 11.01 -19.01 15.86
CA LEU A 306 10.64 -20.42 15.67
C LEU A 306 10.96 -20.94 14.26
N GLY A 307 11.47 -20.08 13.36
CA GLY A 307 11.65 -20.40 11.94
C GLY A 307 10.33 -20.67 11.20
N GLY A 308 9.21 -20.18 11.71
CA GLY A 308 7.89 -20.31 11.08
C GLY A 308 7.66 -19.22 10.02
N ILE A 309 6.52 -19.32 9.32
CA ILE A 309 6.13 -18.38 8.26
C ILE A 309 4.99 -17.49 8.75
N ALA A 310 5.16 -16.18 8.77
CA ALA A 310 4.11 -15.25 9.20
C ALA A 310 3.16 -14.94 8.03
N ALA A 311 1.92 -15.43 8.10
CA ALA A 311 0.89 -15.14 7.11
C ALA A 311 0.09 -13.89 7.52
N LEU A 312 0.35 -12.77 6.85
CA LEU A 312 -0.12 -11.45 7.25
C LEU A 312 -1.53 -11.16 6.69
N VAL A 313 -2.57 -11.46 7.46
CA VAL A 313 -3.96 -11.42 7.00
C VAL A 313 -4.52 -9.99 7.08
N ASN A 314 -5.13 -9.54 5.98
CA ASN A 314 -5.75 -8.22 5.88
C ASN A 314 -7.07 -8.16 6.68
N THR A 315 -7.14 -7.25 7.65
CA THR A 315 -8.30 -7.06 8.55
C THR A 315 -9.58 -6.57 7.88
N HIS A 316 -9.52 -6.09 6.63
CA HIS A 316 -10.71 -5.72 5.85
C HIS A 316 -11.30 -6.89 5.06
N VAL A 317 -10.65 -8.05 5.03
CA VAL A 317 -11.15 -9.23 4.32
C VAL A 317 -12.08 -10.01 5.25
N THR A 318 -13.32 -10.25 4.83
CA THR A 318 -14.37 -10.91 5.63
C THR A 318 -15.08 -12.01 4.84
N GLY A 319 -15.92 -12.81 5.52
CA GLY A 319 -16.77 -13.82 4.89
C GLY A 319 -16.00 -14.84 4.04
N ALA A 320 -16.56 -15.25 2.90
CA ALA A 320 -15.96 -16.25 2.01
C ALA A 320 -14.53 -15.89 1.54
N ALA A 321 -14.21 -14.59 1.41
CA ALA A 321 -12.86 -14.15 1.07
C ALA A 321 -11.87 -14.41 2.22
N LEU A 322 -12.29 -14.23 3.48
CA LEU A 322 -11.47 -14.53 4.65
C LEU A 322 -11.27 -16.04 4.79
N THR A 323 -12.33 -16.83 4.60
CA THR A 323 -12.24 -18.30 4.53
C THR A 323 -11.22 -18.76 3.49
N HIS A 324 -11.22 -18.17 2.29
CA HIS A 324 -10.27 -18.48 1.23
C HIS A 324 -8.83 -18.12 1.63
N VAL A 325 -8.62 -16.88 2.10
CA VAL A 325 -7.30 -16.36 2.52
C VAL A 325 -6.68 -17.19 3.65
N LEU A 326 -7.47 -17.60 4.64
CA LEU A 326 -7.01 -18.45 5.74
C LEU A 326 -6.69 -19.88 5.27
N ARG A 327 -7.50 -20.47 4.38
CA ARG A 327 -7.19 -21.78 3.76
C ARG A 327 -5.93 -21.73 2.90
N ALA A 328 -5.74 -20.67 2.12
CA ALA A 328 -4.58 -20.49 1.23
C ALA A 328 -3.24 -20.32 1.98
N SER A 329 -3.28 -19.97 3.28
CA SER A 329 -2.07 -19.91 4.12
C SER A 329 -1.50 -21.28 4.51
N ASP A 330 -2.33 -22.32 4.48
CA ASP A 330 -2.13 -23.61 5.16
C ASP A 330 -1.80 -23.52 6.68
N ALA A 331 -2.06 -22.38 7.32
CA ALA A 331 -1.91 -22.26 8.77
C ALA A 331 -2.87 -23.18 9.54
N ARG A 332 -2.48 -23.51 10.77
CA ARG A 332 -3.33 -24.23 11.76
C ARG A 332 -3.50 -23.46 13.06
N VAL A 333 -2.65 -22.46 13.29
CA VAL A 333 -2.61 -21.58 14.46
C VAL A 333 -2.54 -20.15 13.95
N GLY A 334 -3.18 -19.22 14.64
CA GLY A 334 -3.03 -17.79 14.39
C GLY A 334 -3.09 -16.96 15.66
N ILE A 335 -2.58 -15.73 15.58
CA ILE A 335 -2.76 -14.68 16.59
C ILE A 335 -3.71 -13.62 16.04
N THR A 336 -4.59 -13.13 16.90
CA THR A 336 -5.55 -12.07 16.56
C THR A 336 -5.72 -11.10 17.73
N ASP A 337 -6.31 -9.94 17.46
CA ASP A 337 -6.70 -8.95 18.45
C ASP A 337 -8.24 -8.94 18.62
N ALA A 338 -8.73 -8.12 19.55
CA ALA A 338 -10.16 -7.94 19.76
C ALA A 338 -10.91 -7.36 18.54
N HIS A 339 -10.22 -6.74 17.57
CA HIS A 339 -10.89 -6.09 16.42
C HIS A 339 -11.40 -7.10 15.40
N ALA A 340 -10.65 -8.15 15.12
CA ALA A 340 -11.02 -9.13 14.10
C ALA A 340 -12.02 -10.21 14.57
N LEU A 341 -12.38 -10.24 15.85
CA LEU A 341 -13.28 -11.26 16.42
C LEU A 341 -14.62 -11.36 15.67
N THR A 342 -15.25 -10.24 15.29
CA THR A 342 -16.49 -10.24 14.50
C THR A 342 -16.32 -10.84 13.10
N ALA A 343 -15.15 -10.63 12.48
CA ALA A 343 -14.86 -11.20 11.17
C ALA A 343 -14.61 -12.72 11.25
N LEU A 344 -14.00 -13.19 12.36
CA LEU A 344 -13.78 -14.60 12.66
C LEU A 344 -15.07 -15.35 13.03
N ASP A 345 -15.96 -14.73 13.80
CA ASP A 345 -17.29 -15.25 14.14
C ASP A 345 -18.11 -15.57 12.88
N ALA A 346 -18.13 -14.64 11.92
CA ALA A 346 -18.81 -14.77 10.63
C ALA A 346 -18.25 -15.88 9.71
N VAL A 347 -17.12 -16.51 10.06
CA VAL A 347 -16.48 -17.59 9.31
C VAL A 347 -16.17 -18.83 10.16
N GLU A 348 -16.75 -18.95 11.35
CA GLU A 348 -16.56 -20.09 12.27
C GLU A 348 -16.79 -21.43 11.56
N GLY A 349 -15.94 -22.43 11.86
CA GLY A 349 -16.01 -23.77 11.25
C GLY A 349 -15.67 -23.83 9.75
N SER A 350 -15.52 -22.70 9.06
CA SER A 350 -15.24 -22.66 7.61
C SER A 350 -13.75 -22.81 7.27
N HIS A 351 -12.83 -22.65 8.23
CA HIS A 351 -11.38 -22.68 8.04
C HIS A 351 -10.65 -23.51 9.10
N PRO A 352 -9.43 -24.02 8.84
CA PRO A 352 -8.70 -24.89 9.78
C PRO A 352 -7.90 -24.15 10.88
N VAL A 353 -7.85 -22.82 10.84
CA VAL A 353 -7.00 -22.01 11.74
C VAL A 353 -7.67 -21.86 13.12
N ARG A 354 -6.96 -22.26 14.19
CA ARG A 354 -7.34 -21.93 15.58
C ARG A 354 -6.65 -20.65 16.00
N PHE A 355 -7.41 -19.65 16.42
CA PHE A 355 -6.85 -18.35 16.80
C PHE A 355 -6.66 -18.21 18.31
N LEU A 356 -5.58 -17.55 18.71
CA LEU A 356 -5.37 -17.02 20.06
C LEU A 356 -5.59 -15.50 20.02
N ALA A 357 -6.51 -14.99 20.83
CA ALA A 357 -6.92 -13.58 20.81
C ALA A 357 -6.40 -12.80 22.02
N GLU A 358 -5.68 -11.70 21.77
CA GLU A 358 -5.49 -10.66 22.77
C GLU A 358 -6.77 -9.81 22.85
N ALA A 359 -7.57 -10.04 23.89
CA ALA A 359 -8.81 -9.35 24.13
C ALA A 359 -9.06 -9.18 25.65
N PRO A 360 -9.83 -8.17 26.07
CA PRO A 360 -10.29 -8.05 27.45
C PRO A 360 -10.99 -9.34 27.92
N ALA A 361 -10.77 -9.74 29.17
CA ALA A 361 -11.32 -10.99 29.72
C ALA A 361 -12.87 -11.05 29.77
N SER A 362 -13.54 -9.91 29.59
CA SER A 362 -15.00 -9.78 29.46
C SER A 362 -15.52 -9.98 28.03
N THR A 363 -14.64 -10.05 27.03
CA THR A 363 -15.02 -10.17 25.61
C THR A 363 -15.41 -11.61 25.28
N SER A 364 -16.59 -11.79 24.70
CA SER A 364 -17.00 -13.09 24.17
C SER A 364 -16.14 -13.46 22.95
N LEU A 365 -15.65 -14.70 22.91
CA LEU A 365 -14.81 -15.20 21.83
C LEU A 365 -15.59 -16.22 20.98
N PRO A 366 -15.43 -16.22 19.63
CA PRO A 366 -15.95 -17.28 18.77
C PRO A 366 -15.40 -18.66 19.13
N ARG A 367 -16.07 -19.73 18.72
CA ARG A 367 -15.78 -21.10 19.18
C ARG A 367 -14.41 -21.63 18.77
N ASP A 368 -13.89 -21.18 17.64
CA ASP A 368 -12.56 -21.52 17.11
C ASP A 368 -11.46 -20.54 17.59
N VAL A 369 -11.82 -19.59 18.45
CA VAL A 369 -10.91 -18.62 19.08
C VAL A 369 -10.73 -18.97 20.57
N ARG A 370 -9.51 -18.89 21.07
CA ARG A 370 -9.18 -19.01 22.50
C ARG A 370 -8.56 -17.69 22.97
N PRO A 371 -8.63 -17.37 24.28
CA PRO A 371 -7.83 -16.28 24.79
C PRO A 371 -6.35 -16.58 24.49
N LEU A 372 -5.58 -15.53 24.18
CA LEU A 372 -4.14 -15.61 24.25
C LEU A 372 -3.77 -15.77 25.73
N ASP A 373 -3.50 -17.01 26.15
CA ASP A 373 -3.26 -17.34 27.56
C ASP A 373 -2.12 -16.48 28.13
N GLY A 374 -2.49 -15.54 29.00
CA GLY A 374 -1.60 -14.64 29.74
C GLY A 374 -0.81 -15.37 30.83
N ALA A 375 0.01 -16.34 30.45
CA ALA A 375 0.93 -17.08 31.29
C ALA A 375 2.20 -17.39 30.47
N VAL A 376 3.42 -17.06 30.90
CA VAL A 376 3.98 -16.86 32.25
C VAL A 376 4.88 -15.61 32.25
N GLY A 377 5.19 -15.03 33.42
CA GLY A 377 5.94 -13.77 33.61
C GLY A 377 7.12 -13.52 32.66
N THR A 378 8.30 -14.09 32.95
CA THR A 378 9.40 -14.18 31.98
C THR A 378 9.39 -15.57 31.34
N ALA A 379 9.53 -15.63 30.02
CA ALA A 379 9.75 -16.88 29.30
C ALA A 379 11.24 -16.95 28.91
N PRO A 380 11.88 -18.13 29.02
CA PRO A 380 13.25 -18.29 28.53
C PRO A 380 13.30 -18.03 27.02
N GLU A 381 14.45 -17.56 26.58
CA GLU A 381 14.80 -17.45 25.17
C GLU A 381 14.65 -18.83 24.49
N PRO A 382 13.90 -18.96 23.37
CA PRO A 382 13.76 -20.23 22.68
C PRO A 382 15.06 -20.62 21.97
N ASP A 383 15.26 -21.93 21.79
CA ASP A 383 16.24 -22.44 20.82
C ASP A 383 15.84 -21.94 19.42
N ILE A 384 16.57 -20.96 18.90
CA ILE A 384 16.35 -20.47 17.53
C ILE A 384 16.96 -21.52 16.59
N PRO A 385 16.19 -22.06 15.63
CA PRO A 385 16.70 -23.05 14.68
C PRO A 385 17.66 -22.39 13.67
N ASP A 386 18.34 -23.22 12.87
CA ASP A 386 19.26 -22.78 11.80
C ASP A 386 18.50 -22.16 10.60
N VAL A 387 17.83 -21.03 10.84
CA VAL A 387 17.06 -20.27 9.86
C VAL A 387 18.01 -19.41 9.02
N ARG A 388 17.95 -19.60 7.71
CA ARG A 388 18.86 -18.99 6.74
C ARG A 388 18.12 -17.92 5.93
N GLY A 389 18.87 -17.00 5.32
CA GLY A 389 18.30 -15.96 4.46
C GLY A 389 17.44 -16.52 3.31
N GLY A 390 17.75 -17.71 2.82
CA GLY A 390 17.00 -18.42 1.79
C GLY A 390 15.67 -19.00 2.27
N ASP A 391 15.38 -19.05 3.57
CA ASP A 391 14.13 -19.64 4.07
C ASP A 391 12.96 -18.65 3.96
N VAL A 392 11.75 -19.19 3.78
CA VAL A 392 10.52 -18.39 3.70
C VAL A 392 10.21 -17.79 5.08
N PHE A 393 9.94 -16.49 5.11
CA PHE A 393 9.62 -15.76 6.33
C PHE A 393 8.18 -15.29 6.37
N LEU A 394 7.67 -14.71 5.28
CA LEU A 394 6.34 -14.09 5.23
C LEU A 394 5.51 -14.63 4.08
N TYR A 395 4.20 -14.72 4.32
CA TYR A 395 3.18 -14.68 3.27
C TYR A 395 2.46 -13.33 3.35
N ILE A 396 2.59 -12.53 2.30
CA ILE A 396 1.91 -11.23 2.17
C ILE A 396 0.89 -11.35 1.04
N TYR A 397 -0.38 -11.03 1.32
CA TYR A 397 -1.45 -11.26 0.35
C TYR A 397 -1.56 -10.14 -0.68
N THR A 398 -1.46 -10.49 -1.96
CA THR A 398 -1.69 -9.58 -3.09
C THR A 398 -3.01 -9.90 -3.79
N SER A 399 -3.59 -8.94 -4.50
CA SER A 399 -4.85 -9.11 -5.24
C SER A 399 -4.68 -10.12 -6.38
N GLY A 400 -5.35 -11.27 -6.29
CA GLY A 400 -5.29 -12.30 -7.33
C GLY A 400 -6.21 -12.01 -8.51
N THR A 401 -5.77 -12.38 -9.72
CA THR A 401 -6.57 -12.35 -10.96
C THR A 401 -7.87 -13.16 -10.91
N THR A 402 -7.98 -14.06 -9.92
CA THR A 402 -9.16 -14.92 -9.65
C THR A 402 -10.11 -14.31 -8.61
N GLY A 403 -10.01 -13.01 -8.33
CA GLY A 403 -10.85 -12.26 -7.38
C GLY A 403 -10.40 -12.34 -5.92
N TYR A 404 -9.87 -13.48 -5.46
CA TYR A 404 -9.39 -13.64 -4.08
C TYR A 404 -7.89 -13.34 -3.91
N PRO A 405 -7.46 -12.79 -2.74
CA PRO A 405 -6.05 -12.52 -2.47
C PRO A 405 -5.20 -13.79 -2.37
N LYS A 406 -3.96 -13.73 -2.86
CA LYS A 406 -3.01 -14.85 -2.92
C LYS A 406 -1.77 -14.54 -2.08
N PRO A 407 -1.24 -15.49 -1.29
CA PRO A 407 -0.02 -15.27 -0.52
C PRO A 407 1.20 -15.26 -1.45
N ALA A 408 1.82 -14.08 -1.58
CA ALA A 408 3.15 -13.93 -2.16
C ALA A 408 4.21 -14.36 -1.14
N ILE A 409 5.22 -15.08 -1.62
CA ILE A 409 6.30 -15.64 -0.80
C ILE A 409 7.38 -14.58 -0.60
N VAL A 410 7.79 -14.34 0.64
CA VAL A 410 8.94 -13.49 0.98
C VAL A 410 9.91 -14.24 1.89
N ARG A 411 11.17 -14.33 1.48
CA ARG A 411 12.26 -14.95 2.25
C ARG A 411 12.88 -14.00 3.28
N HIS A 412 13.54 -14.58 4.30
CA HIS A 412 14.28 -13.84 5.34
C HIS A 412 15.33 -12.87 4.75
N LEU A 413 15.97 -13.23 3.64
CA LEU A 413 16.96 -12.41 2.96
C LEU A 413 16.38 -11.05 2.52
N ARG A 414 15.19 -11.03 1.94
CA ARG A 414 14.54 -9.79 1.46
C ARG A 414 14.22 -8.85 2.61
N PHE A 415 13.65 -9.38 3.70
CA PHE A 415 13.38 -8.57 4.90
C PHE A 415 14.67 -8.00 5.51
N THR A 416 15.71 -8.83 5.64
CA THR A 416 16.98 -8.46 6.28
C THR A 416 17.78 -7.48 5.43
N MET A 417 17.89 -7.72 4.12
CA MET A 417 18.59 -6.82 3.20
C MET A 417 17.85 -5.50 3.03
N GLY A 418 16.50 -5.50 3.03
CA GLY A 418 15.71 -4.26 3.09
C GLY A 418 16.09 -3.41 4.31
N GLY A 419 16.24 -4.01 5.49
CA GLY A 419 16.68 -3.29 6.68
C GLY A 419 18.10 -2.72 6.56
N VAL A 420 19.00 -3.41 5.87
CA VAL A 420 20.39 -2.92 5.62
C VAL A 420 20.44 -1.79 4.59
N THR A 421 19.76 -1.93 3.45
CA THR A 421 19.85 -0.95 2.36
C THR A 421 18.97 0.27 2.59
N LEU A 422 17.75 0.09 3.13
CA LEU A 422 16.82 1.20 3.32
C LEU A 422 17.21 2.09 4.50
N SER A 423 17.84 1.55 5.56
CA SER A 423 18.34 2.39 6.67
C SER A 423 19.41 3.37 6.19
N GLN A 424 20.28 2.96 5.26
CA GLN A 424 21.27 3.81 4.63
C GLN A 424 20.66 4.82 3.66
N LEU A 425 19.72 4.38 2.81
CA LEU A 425 19.02 5.24 1.84
C LEU A 425 18.26 6.39 2.53
N LEU A 426 17.56 6.06 3.62
CA LEU A 426 16.87 7.00 4.49
C LEU A 426 17.85 7.86 5.31
N GLY A 427 19.03 7.33 5.63
CA GLY A 427 20.02 7.97 6.49
C GLY A 427 19.54 8.02 7.95
N ILE A 428 19.23 6.84 8.51
CA ILE A 428 18.76 6.67 9.90
C ILE A 428 19.90 6.18 10.78
N GLU A 429 20.11 6.86 11.88
CA GLU A 429 21.13 6.59 12.87
C GLU A 429 20.59 5.77 14.07
N PRO A 430 21.46 5.08 14.83
CA PRO A 430 21.05 4.34 16.01
C PRO A 430 20.32 5.22 17.04
N GLY A 431 19.14 4.79 17.48
CA GLY A 431 18.28 5.52 18.41
C GLY A 431 17.31 6.54 17.79
N GLU A 432 17.45 6.87 16.50
CA GLU A 432 16.47 7.71 15.79
C GLU A 432 15.15 6.97 15.54
N THR A 433 14.07 7.72 15.29
CA THR A 433 12.72 7.17 15.13
C THR A 433 12.20 7.31 13.69
N ILE A 434 11.73 6.20 13.10
CA ILE A 434 10.97 6.19 11.83
C ILE A 434 9.49 5.99 12.15
N TYR A 435 8.61 6.87 11.64
CA TYR A 435 7.16 6.77 11.82
C TYR A 435 6.46 6.17 10.59
N ALA A 436 5.69 5.10 10.77
CA ALA A 436 4.99 4.42 9.67
C ALA A 436 3.57 4.00 10.09
N PRO A 437 2.53 4.80 9.78
CA PRO A 437 1.15 4.56 10.22
C PRO A 437 0.32 3.70 9.25
N LEU A 438 0.95 3.06 8.25
CA LEU A 438 0.27 2.20 7.28
C LEU A 438 0.06 0.79 7.85
N PRO A 439 -0.90 -0.01 7.34
CA PRO A 439 -1.18 -1.32 7.93
C PRO A 439 0.00 -2.29 7.77
N LEU A 440 0.47 -2.86 8.88
CA LEU A 440 1.64 -3.76 8.92
C LEU A 440 1.44 -5.08 8.16
N TYR A 441 0.19 -5.49 7.89
CA TYR A 441 -0.07 -6.64 7.02
C TYR A 441 0.20 -6.35 5.53
N HIS A 442 0.40 -5.09 5.16
CA HIS A 442 1.00 -4.69 3.88
C HIS A 442 2.49 -4.37 4.10
N GLY A 443 3.36 -4.90 3.23
CA GLY A 443 4.80 -4.89 3.44
C GLY A 443 5.47 -3.51 3.60
N GLU A 444 4.83 -2.42 3.17
CA GLU A 444 5.40 -1.07 3.15
C GLU A 444 5.98 -0.63 4.51
N SER A 445 5.16 -0.62 5.56
CA SER A 445 5.62 -0.24 6.91
C SER A 445 6.56 -1.26 7.54
N LEU A 446 6.53 -2.53 7.10
CA LEU A 446 7.47 -3.55 7.57
C LEU A 446 8.85 -3.43 6.94
N PHE A 447 8.94 -3.26 5.62
CA PHE A 447 10.20 -3.22 4.88
C PHE A 447 10.85 -1.83 4.91
N VAL A 448 10.08 -0.75 4.77
CA VAL A 448 10.59 0.63 4.71
C VAL A 448 10.65 1.29 6.08
N GLY A 449 9.82 0.85 7.03
CA GLY A 449 9.80 1.40 8.39
C GLY A 449 10.47 0.50 9.42
N PHE A 450 9.83 -0.61 9.76
CA PHE A 450 10.22 -1.45 10.90
C PHE A 450 11.59 -2.11 10.72
N SER A 451 11.83 -2.78 9.58
CA SER A 451 13.10 -3.47 9.31
C SER A 451 14.33 -2.53 9.39
N PRO A 452 14.37 -1.36 8.72
CA PRO A 452 15.53 -0.46 8.81
C PRO A 452 15.68 0.18 10.19
N ALA A 453 14.58 0.58 10.85
CA ALA A 453 14.65 1.08 12.23
C ALA A 453 15.25 0.02 13.18
N PHE A 454 14.76 -1.21 13.12
CA PHE A 454 15.25 -2.31 13.96
C PHE A 454 16.69 -2.71 13.62
N ARG A 455 17.09 -2.63 12.34
CA ARG A 455 18.44 -3.00 11.90
C ARG A 455 19.53 -2.08 12.45
N VAL A 456 19.28 -0.77 12.55
CA VAL A 456 20.25 0.20 13.10
C VAL A 456 20.16 0.33 14.62
N GLY A 457 19.22 -0.36 15.27
CA GLY A 457 18.93 -0.13 16.69
C GLY A 457 18.27 1.22 16.93
N GLY A 458 17.43 1.68 16.00
CA GLY A 458 16.52 2.82 16.16
C GLY A 458 15.18 2.41 16.75
N ALA A 459 14.21 3.32 16.72
CA ALA A 459 12.83 3.06 17.14
C ALA A 459 11.88 3.08 15.95
N PHE A 460 10.92 2.17 15.94
CA PHE A 460 9.79 2.17 15.03
C PHE A 460 8.56 2.78 15.71
N ALA A 461 8.00 3.84 15.12
CA ALA A 461 6.81 4.50 15.61
C ALA A 461 5.59 4.21 14.72
N SER A 462 4.44 3.91 15.32
CA SER A 462 3.19 3.67 14.59
C SER A 462 1.95 3.93 15.46
N ARG A 463 0.78 3.81 14.85
CA ARG A 463 -0.55 3.94 15.48
C ARG A 463 -1.48 2.85 14.95
N ARG A 464 -2.58 2.56 15.65
CA ARG A 464 -3.46 1.42 15.32
C ARG A 464 -4.14 1.54 13.95
N ARG A 465 -4.41 2.77 13.50
CA ARG A 465 -4.88 3.13 12.14
C ARG A 465 -4.41 4.54 11.80
N PHE A 466 -4.07 4.80 10.54
CA PHE A 466 -3.73 6.15 10.04
C PHE A 466 -4.81 7.19 10.42
N SER A 467 -4.35 8.41 10.74
CA SER A 467 -5.19 9.59 10.96
C SER A 467 -4.44 10.81 10.42
N ALA A 468 -5.04 11.54 9.48
CA ALA A 468 -4.41 12.71 8.86
C ALA A 468 -4.29 13.88 9.85
N SER A 469 -5.29 14.10 10.70
CA SER A 469 -5.31 15.21 11.67
C SER A 469 -4.32 15.03 12.81
N ALA A 470 -4.05 13.80 13.23
CA ALA A 470 -3.10 13.49 14.30
C ALA A 470 -1.66 13.23 13.81
N PHE A 471 -1.43 13.16 12.49
CA PHE A 471 -0.12 12.80 11.92
C PHE A 471 1.03 13.69 12.42
N LEU A 472 0.85 15.01 12.43
CA LEU A 472 1.88 15.95 12.88
C LEU A 472 2.04 15.97 14.40
N ASP A 473 1.01 15.62 15.17
CA ASP A 473 1.12 15.43 16.62
C ASP A 473 1.93 14.17 16.93
N ASP A 474 1.63 13.04 16.28
CA ASP A 474 2.39 11.79 16.41
C ASP A 474 3.87 11.96 16.04
N VAL A 475 4.16 12.62 14.90
CA VAL A 475 5.53 12.88 14.44
C VAL A 475 6.34 13.67 15.46
N ARG A 476 5.73 14.71 16.08
CA ARG A 476 6.36 15.48 17.16
C ARG A 476 6.50 14.65 18.44
N HIS A 477 5.43 13.99 18.87
CA HIS A 477 5.37 13.20 20.10
C HIS A 477 6.42 12.07 20.11
N HIS A 478 6.62 11.42 18.97
CA HIS A 478 7.60 10.34 18.80
C HIS A 478 9.01 10.82 18.42
N ALA A 479 9.21 12.12 18.18
CA ALA A 479 10.44 12.72 17.63
C ALA A 479 10.92 11.98 16.36
N ALA A 480 10.01 11.77 15.41
CA ALA A 480 10.30 11.08 14.17
C ALA A 480 11.17 11.93 13.23
N VAL A 481 12.24 11.33 12.72
CA VAL A 481 13.16 11.94 11.73
C VAL A 481 12.89 11.49 10.31
N ALA A 482 12.10 10.43 10.15
CA ALA A 482 11.66 9.88 8.89
C ALA A 482 10.23 9.40 8.99
N PHE A 483 9.49 9.42 7.88
CA PHE A 483 8.21 8.72 7.82
C PHE A 483 8.01 7.96 6.51
N VAL A 484 7.19 6.90 6.60
CA VAL A 484 6.83 6.04 5.47
C VAL A 484 5.46 6.42 4.92
N TYR A 485 5.33 6.57 3.60
CA TYR A 485 4.11 7.02 2.94
C TYR A 485 3.55 6.05 1.89
N VAL A 486 2.26 6.25 1.57
CA VAL A 486 1.70 5.97 0.26
C VAL A 486 1.19 7.30 -0.32
N GLY A 487 1.21 7.52 -1.63
CA GLY A 487 0.92 8.83 -2.22
C GLY A 487 -0.40 9.48 -1.74
N GLU A 488 -1.43 8.67 -1.51
CA GLU A 488 -2.73 9.15 -1.01
C GLU A 488 -2.67 9.69 0.43
N LEU A 489 -1.81 9.11 1.28
CA LEU A 489 -1.54 9.63 2.62
C LEU A 489 -1.06 11.08 2.52
N CYS A 490 -0.13 11.37 1.60
CA CYS A 490 0.38 12.72 1.38
C CYS A 490 -0.71 13.69 0.89
N ARG A 491 -1.68 13.22 0.09
CA ARG A 491 -2.85 14.03 -0.31
C ARG A 491 -3.80 14.30 0.86
N TYR A 492 -4.08 13.32 1.73
CA TYR A 492 -4.87 13.57 2.96
C TYR A 492 -4.20 14.57 3.91
N LEU A 493 -2.86 14.55 4.01
CA LEU A 493 -2.10 15.55 4.76
C LEU A 493 -2.19 16.94 4.12
N LEU A 494 -2.12 17.04 2.79
CA LEU A 494 -2.35 18.31 2.08
C LEU A 494 -3.77 18.84 2.23
N ARG A 495 -4.77 17.97 2.39
CA ARG A 495 -6.17 18.36 2.69
C ARG A 495 -6.38 18.83 4.13
N GLN A 496 -5.45 18.60 5.08
CA GLN A 496 -5.57 19.22 6.41
C GLN A 496 -5.37 20.74 6.31
N PRO A 497 -6.06 21.57 7.11
CA PRO A 497 -5.83 23.01 7.16
C PRO A 497 -4.35 23.35 7.37
N ALA A 498 -3.83 24.30 6.59
CA ALA A 498 -2.43 24.72 6.71
C ALA A 498 -2.20 25.50 8.01
N THR A 499 -1.15 25.15 8.76
CA THR A 499 -0.78 25.83 10.00
C THR A 499 0.67 26.28 10.00
N ALA A 500 1.02 27.26 10.85
CA ALA A 500 2.41 27.64 11.06
C ALA A 500 3.26 26.53 11.69
N ALA A 501 2.62 25.53 12.32
CA ALA A 501 3.27 24.37 12.93
C ALA A 501 3.52 23.21 11.94
N ASP A 502 3.13 23.35 10.66
CA ASP A 502 3.31 22.30 9.65
C ASP A 502 4.78 21.94 9.39
N ARG A 503 5.73 22.76 9.84
CA ARG A 503 7.19 22.50 9.81
C ARG A 503 7.82 22.35 11.20
N ASP A 504 7.03 22.34 12.27
CA ASP A 504 7.49 22.16 13.65
C ASP A 504 7.74 20.68 13.93
N HIS A 505 8.74 20.09 13.27
CA HIS A 505 9.07 18.67 13.40
C HIS A 505 10.50 18.35 12.96
N GLN A 506 10.97 17.15 13.25
CA GLN A 506 12.34 16.71 12.96
C GLN A 506 12.48 15.90 11.65
N LEU A 507 11.43 15.79 10.83
CA LEU A 507 11.46 15.01 9.59
C LEU A 507 12.53 15.51 8.61
N ARG A 508 13.52 14.66 8.34
CA ARG A 508 14.60 14.83 7.35
C ARG A 508 14.28 14.16 6.02
N VAL A 509 13.44 13.13 6.03
CA VAL A 509 13.09 12.33 4.85
C VAL A 509 11.66 11.79 4.89
N ALA A 510 10.99 11.83 3.76
CA ALA A 510 9.79 11.04 3.47
C ALA A 510 10.18 9.91 2.50
N ALA A 511 9.69 8.69 2.69
CA ALA A 511 9.92 7.61 1.72
C ALA A 511 8.70 6.72 1.55
N GLY A 512 8.47 6.22 0.34
CA GLY A 512 7.32 5.37 0.08
C GLY A 512 7.02 5.24 -1.41
N ALA A 513 5.77 4.91 -1.72
CA ALA A 513 5.32 4.63 -3.08
C ALA A 513 4.06 5.42 -3.49
N GLY A 514 4.05 5.86 -4.75
CA GLY A 514 2.93 6.46 -5.46
C GLY A 514 2.75 7.97 -5.27
N LEU A 515 3.73 8.74 -4.80
CA LEU A 515 3.58 10.20 -4.66
C LEU A 515 3.44 10.84 -6.05
N ARG A 516 2.30 11.50 -6.28
CA ARG A 516 1.95 12.04 -7.60
C ARG A 516 2.70 13.35 -7.90
N PRO A 517 2.99 13.65 -9.19
CA PRO A 517 3.77 14.83 -9.57
C PRO A 517 3.10 16.16 -9.20
N ASP A 518 1.76 16.23 -9.30
CA ASP A 518 0.91 17.38 -9.00
C ASP A 518 1.05 17.85 -7.54
N ILE A 519 1.11 16.91 -6.60
CA ILE A 519 1.22 17.20 -5.16
C ILE A 519 2.66 17.23 -4.64
N TRP A 520 3.64 16.67 -5.37
CA TRP A 520 5.02 16.48 -4.90
C TRP A 520 5.65 17.74 -4.32
N THR A 521 5.75 18.79 -5.14
CA THR A 521 6.45 20.04 -4.78
C THR A 521 5.72 20.76 -3.66
N THR A 522 4.38 20.80 -3.71
CA THR A 522 3.53 21.42 -2.68
C THR A 522 3.66 20.70 -1.34
N PHE A 523 3.66 19.36 -1.35
CA PHE A 523 3.88 18.54 -0.17
C PHE A 523 5.26 18.80 0.45
N GLN A 524 6.31 18.73 -0.38
CA GLN A 524 7.68 18.94 0.06
C GLN A 524 7.87 20.33 0.68
N GLN A 525 7.34 21.38 0.04
CA GLN A 525 7.44 22.75 0.51
C GLN A 525 6.64 22.97 1.80
N ARG A 526 5.38 22.50 1.87
CA ARG A 526 4.49 22.71 3.02
C ARG A 526 5.11 22.18 4.31
N PHE A 527 5.50 20.90 4.30
CA PHE A 527 6.10 20.21 5.45
C PHE A 527 7.63 20.43 5.54
N GLY A 528 8.23 21.19 4.62
CA GLY A 528 9.65 21.56 4.68
C GLY A 528 10.62 20.37 4.59
N LEU A 529 10.24 19.32 3.87
CA LEU A 529 10.97 18.04 3.83
C LEU A 529 12.24 18.15 2.96
N PRO A 530 13.45 17.96 3.53
CA PRO A 530 14.70 18.07 2.77
C PRO A 530 14.82 17.03 1.64
N ARG A 531 14.31 15.81 1.87
CA ARG A 531 14.34 14.70 0.92
C ARG A 531 12.98 14.01 0.84
N ILE A 532 12.58 13.63 -0.36
CA ILE A 532 11.50 12.68 -0.62
C ILE A 532 12.10 11.58 -1.50
N ILE A 533 11.91 10.32 -1.10
CA ILE A 533 12.44 9.14 -1.77
C ILE A 533 11.25 8.30 -2.25
N GLU A 534 10.95 8.41 -3.53
CA GLU A 534 9.93 7.60 -4.19
C GLU A 534 10.52 6.25 -4.61
N MET A 535 9.75 5.19 -4.43
CA MET A 535 10.18 3.81 -4.67
C MET A 535 9.11 3.02 -5.38
N TYR A 536 9.53 2.18 -6.33
CA TYR A 536 8.67 1.21 -6.98
C TYR A 536 9.15 -0.22 -6.76
N GLY A 537 8.19 -1.11 -6.52
CA GLY A 537 8.38 -2.55 -6.43
C GLY A 537 7.05 -3.26 -6.18
N ALA A 538 7.03 -4.57 -6.46
CA ALA A 538 5.90 -5.44 -6.13
C ALA A 538 6.26 -6.37 -4.95
N THR A 539 5.25 -6.89 -4.25
CA THR A 539 5.45 -7.73 -3.05
C THR A 539 6.08 -9.07 -3.42
N GLU A 540 5.61 -9.67 -4.51
CA GLU A 540 6.13 -10.87 -5.16
C GLU A 540 7.32 -10.59 -6.08
N GLY A 541 7.51 -9.34 -6.51
CA GLY A 541 8.42 -8.97 -7.60
C GLY A 541 9.88 -8.86 -7.19
N ASN A 542 10.77 -9.08 -8.16
CA ASN A 542 12.23 -9.01 -8.08
C ASN A 542 12.83 -7.63 -8.39
N ILE A 543 12.00 -6.63 -8.70
CA ILE A 543 12.41 -5.27 -9.10
C ILE A 543 12.31 -4.30 -7.92
N ALA A 544 13.36 -3.49 -7.73
CA ALA A 544 13.31 -2.24 -6.95
C ALA A 544 13.81 -1.09 -7.83
N LEU A 545 13.03 -0.02 -7.89
CA LEU A 545 13.44 1.28 -8.45
C LEU A 545 13.43 2.31 -7.31
N GLN A 546 14.41 3.20 -7.29
CA GLN A 546 14.59 4.21 -6.23
C GLN A 546 14.87 5.59 -6.84
N ASN A 547 14.13 6.59 -6.36
CA ASN A 547 14.25 7.99 -6.74
C ASN A 547 14.79 8.79 -5.55
N ASP A 548 16.07 8.54 -5.22
CA ASP A 548 16.78 9.16 -4.10
C ASP A 548 17.12 10.64 -4.35
N GLY A 549 17.26 11.02 -5.63
CA GLY A 549 17.43 12.40 -6.10
C GLY A 549 16.14 13.24 -6.10
N GLY A 550 14.98 12.65 -5.81
CA GLY A 550 13.71 13.37 -5.64
C GLY A 550 13.15 14.01 -6.92
N ARG A 551 13.36 13.40 -8.09
CA ARG A 551 12.85 13.88 -9.40
C ARG A 551 11.32 13.71 -9.47
N PRO A 552 10.50 14.77 -9.47
CA PRO A 552 9.05 14.63 -9.37
C PRO A 552 8.46 13.77 -10.49
N GLY A 553 7.53 12.88 -10.12
CA GLY A 553 6.85 11.96 -11.04
C GLY A 553 7.65 10.74 -11.51
N SER A 554 8.97 10.68 -11.26
CA SER A 554 9.73 9.46 -11.50
C SER A 554 9.58 8.47 -10.34
N VAL A 555 9.45 7.19 -10.69
CA VAL A 555 9.53 6.07 -9.74
C VAL A 555 10.96 5.58 -9.52
N GLY A 556 11.94 6.27 -10.10
CA GLY A 556 13.36 6.06 -9.84
C GLY A 556 14.08 5.21 -10.87
N ARG A 557 15.20 4.60 -10.43
CA ARG A 557 16.10 3.78 -11.24
C ARG A 557 16.47 2.51 -10.49
N PRO A 558 16.80 1.40 -11.18
CA PRO A 558 17.44 0.27 -10.51
C PRO A 558 18.80 0.72 -9.97
N HIS A 559 19.34 -0.03 -9.00
CA HIS A 559 20.74 0.15 -8.61
C HIS A 559 21.65 -0.14 -9.83
N PRO A 560 22.73 0.61 -10.09
CA PRO A 560 23.54 0.45 -11.30
C PRO A 560 24.03 -0.98 -11.56
N MET A 561 24.33 -1.73 -10.49
CA MET A 561 24.75 -3.14 -10.56
C MET A 561 23.62 -4.13 -10.91
N LEU A 562 22.39 -3.65 -11.07
CA LEU A 562 21.16 -4.41 -11.35
C LEU A 562 20.42 -3.89 -12.59
N GLU A 563 21.01 -2.96 -13.36
CA GLU A 563 20.38 -2.41 -14.58
C GLU A 563 20.06 -3.51 -15.61
N ASP A 564 20.91 -4.54 -15.72
CA ASP A 564 20.71 -5.72 -16.59
C ASP A 564 19.65 -6.71 -16.07
N GLN A 565 19.09 -6.48 -14.88
CA GLN A 565 18.00 -7.29 -14.33
C GLN A 565 16.62 -6.68 -14.60
N VAL A 566 16.53 -5.49 -15.23
CA VAL A 566 15.28 -4.71 -15.36
C VAL A 566 15.11 -4.15 -16.78
N HIS A 567 14.22 -4.75 -17.57
CA HIS A 567 13.99 -4.39 -18.98
C HIS A 567 12.57 -3.82 -19.19
N LEU A 568 12.42 -2.97 -20.21
CA LEU A 568 11.11 -2.61 -20.79
C LEU A 568 10.93 -3.35 -22.11
N ALA A 569 9.83 -4.09 -22.22
CA ALA A 569 9.43 -4.76 -23.45
C ALA A 569 8.17 -4.13 -24.03
N ARG A 570 8.12 -3.95 -25.35
CA ARG A 570 6.95 -3.39 -26.05
C ARG A 570 5.74 -4.27 -25.79
N PHE A 571 4.62 -3.63 -25.47
CA PHE A 571 3.37 -4.29 -25.13
C PHE A 571 2.25 -3.82 -26.07
N ASP A 572 1.57 -4.76 -26.71
CA ASP A 572 0.42 -4.45 -27.56
C ASP A 572 -0.86 -4.48 -26.71
N LEU A 573 -1.38 -3.30 -26.39
CA LEU A 573 -2.63 -3.13 -25.63
C LEU A 573 -3.86 -3.69 -26.35
N THR A 574 -3.83 -3.84 -27.67
CA THR A 574 -4.91 -4.44 -28.47
C THR A 574 -4.94 -5.96 -28.28
N ARG A 575 -3.76 -6.59 -28.34
CA ARG A 575 -3.60 -8.04 -28.17
C ARG A 575 -3.51 -8.46 -26.69
N GLY A 576 -3.24 -7.52 -25.79
CA GLY A 576 -3.07 -7.75 -24.37
C GLY A 576 -1.76 -8.48 -24.02
N ASP A 577 -0.72 -8.37 -24.86
CA ASP A 577 0.49 -9.18 -24.71
C ASP A 577 1.77 -8.55 -25.31
N LEU A 578 2.93 -9.07 -24.89
CA LEU A 578 4.27 -8.61 -25.27
C LEU A 578 4.54 -8.81 -26.77
N VAL A 579 5.00 -7.76 -27.45
CA VAL A 579 5.35 -7.79 -28.87
C VAL A 579 6.64 -8.58 -29.06
N ARG A 580 6.63 -9.56 -29.96
CA ARG A 580 7.80 -10.38 -30.32
C ARG A 580 8.21 -10.13 -31.78
N GLY A 581 9.52 -10.20 -32.03
CA GLY A 581 10.14 -10.09 -33.35
C GLY A 581 10.03 -11.37 -34.18
N ALA A 582 10.58 -11.34 -35.40
CA ALA A 582 10.61 -12.49 -36.30
C ALA A 582 11.56 -13.61 -35.83
N ASP A 583 12.50 -13.28 -34.94
CA ASP A 583 13.35 -14.20 -34.17
C ASP A 583 12.62 -14.90 -33.02
N GLY A 584 11.41 -14.44 -32.70
CA GLY A 584 10.60 -14.93 -31.59
C GLY A 584 10.85 -14.21 -30.26
N PHE A 585 11.83 -13.31 -30.12
CA PHE A 585 12.13 -12.61 -28.86
C PHE A 585 11.27 -11.36 -28.67
N CYS A 586 11.03 -10.96 -27.42
CA CYS A 586 10.36 -9.71 -27.07
C CYS A 586 11.18 -8.50 -27.54
N ILE A 587 10.51 -7.52 -28.15
CA ILE A 587 11.18 -6.32 -28.66
C ILE A 587 11.37 -5.31 -27.51
N PRO A 588 12.61 -4.84 -27.24
CA PRO A 588 12.85 -3.81 -26.24
C PRO A 588 12.22 -2.46 -26.59
N CYS A 589 11.85 -1.70 -25.57
CA CYS A 589 11.41 -0.31 -25.73
C CYS A 589 12.60 0.64 -26.02
N SER A 590 12.31 1.63 -26.85
CA SER A 590 13.14 2.80 -27.11
C SER A 590 13.08 3.80 -25.94
N THR A 591 13.93 4.82 -25.94
CA THR A 591 13.81 5.94 -24.98
C THR A 591 12.42 6.58 -25.05
N ASP A 592 11.82 6.82 -23.89
CA ASP A 592 10.47 7.34 -23.70
C ASP A 592 9.30 6.52 -24.30
N GLU A 593 9.59 5.38 -24.93
CA GLU A 593 8.57 4.41 -25.36
C GLU A 593 8.01 3.67 -24.14
N ALA A 594 6.68 3.63 -24.01
CA ALA A 594 6.01 2.89 -22.95
C ALA A 594 6.00 1.37 -23.23
N GLY A 595 6.26 0.57 -22.21
CA GLY A 595 6.22 -0.89 -22.30
C GLY A 595 6.03 -1.56 -20.95
N GLU A 596 5.82 -2.87 -20.96
CA GLU A 596 5.72 -3.65 -19.73
C GLU A 596 7.09 -3.77 -19.08
N LEU A 597 7.16 -3.49 -17.78
CA LEU A 597 8.38 -3.66 -17.00
C LEU A 597 8.59 -5.14 -16.64
N LEU A 598 9.76 -5.66 -16.99
CA LEU A 598 10.16 -7.05 -16.79
C LEU A 598 11.37 -7.14 -15.85
N GLY A 599 11.35 -8.12 -14.94
CA GLY A 599 12.44 -8.38 -13.99
C GLY A 599 13.05 -9.77 -14.14
N ARG A 600 14.37 -9.88 -14.30
CA ARG A 600 15.06 -11.14 -14.61
C ARG A 600 15.01 -12.15 -13.46
N VAL A 601 14.63 -13.39 -13.74
CA VAL A 601 14.49 -14.48 -12.76
C VAL A 601 15.76 -15.32 -12.69
N GLY A 602 16.14 -15.80 -11.50
CA GLY A 602 17.44 -16.44 -11.28
C GLY A 602 18.60 -15.45 -11.39
N GLY A 603 18.30 -14.18 -11.11
CA GLY A 603 19.18 -13.03 -11.33
C GLY A 603 20.24 -12.84 -10.25
N ARG A 604 20.90 -11.68 -10.30
CA ARG A 604 21.93 -11.27 -9.33
C ARG A 604 21.34 -10.36 -8.26
N SER A 605 20.30 -10.80 -7.54
CA SER A 605 19.54 -9.96 -6.60
C SER A 605 19.24 -10.64 -5.26
N ALA A 606 19.12 -9.84 -4.19
CA ALA A 606 18.53 -10.26 -2.91
C ALA A 606 16.99 -10.34 -2.94
N MET A 607 16.36 -9.76 -3.96
CA MET A 607 14.94 -9.91 -4.26
C MET A 607 14.80 -10.84 -5.47
N GLU A 608 14.67 -12.14 -5.22
CA GLU A 608 14.36 -13.13 -6.24
C GLU A 608 12.84 -13.17 -6.50
N TYR A 609 12.42 -13.64 -7.68
CA TYR A 609 11.00 -13.89 -7.94
C TYR A 609 10.57 -15.24 -7.36
N ASP A 610 10.17 -15.23 -6.09
CA ASP A 610 9.65 -16.42 -5.40
C ASP A 610 8.17 -16.73 -5.72
N GLY A 611 7.44 -15.74 -6.25
CA GLY A 611 6.04 -15.88 -6.65
C GLY A 611 5.08 -16.12 -5.48
N TYR A 612 4.16 -17.07 -5.66
CA TYR A 612 3.07 -17.40 -4.74
C TYR A 612 3.09 -18.88 -4.34
N THR A 613 2.35 -19.24 -3.28
CA THR A 613 2.13 -20.66 -2.92
C THR A 613 1.35 -21.43 -4.00
N ASP A 614 0.50 -20.75 -4.78
CA ASP A 614 -0.06 -21.27 -6.04
C ASP A 614 1.03 -21.24 -7.14
N ARG A 615 1.67 -22.39 -7.37
CA ARG A 615 2.69 -22.56 -8.42
C ARG A 615 2.18 -22.18 -9.82
N ALA A 616 0.88 -22.35 -10.11
CA ALA A 616 0.30 -21.93 -11.38
C ALA A 616 0.10 -20.41 -11.46
N ALA A 617 -0.10 -19.71 -10.33
CA ALA A 617 -0.03 -18.24 -10.31
C ALA A 617 1.40 -17.74 -10.55
N THR A 618 2.40 -18.44 -10.00
CA THR A 618 3.82 -18.13 -10.23
C THR A 618 4.18 -18.25 -11.71
N GLU A 619 3.87 -19.37 -12.36
CA GLU A 619 4.22 -19.56 -13.79
C GLU A 619 3.42 -18.63 -14.72
N ARG A 620 2.15 -18.30 -14.43
CA ARG A 620 1.36 -17.31 -15.21
C ARG A 620 1.95 -15.90 -15.23
N LYS A 621 2.89 -15.61 -14.33
CA LYS A 621 3.59 -14.32 -14.22
C LYS A 621 4.98 -14.34 -14.89
N LEU A 622 5.37 -15.45 -15.53
CA LEU A 622 6.63 -15.55 -16.24
C LEU A 622 6.44 -15.40 -17.76
N VAL A 623 7.40 -14.73 -18.39
CA VAL A 623 7.70 -14.88 -19.82
C VAL A 623 9.04 -15.60 -19.95
N ARG A 624 9.13 -16.55 -20.86
CA ARG A 624 10.34 -17.32 -21.19
C ARG A 624 10.82 -16.98 -22.58
N ASP A 625 12.11 -17.18 -22.83
CA ASP A 625 12.76 -16.87 -24.10
C ASP A 625 12.41 -15.44 -24.52
N ALA A 626 12.53 -14.49 -23.58
CA ALA A 626 12.07 -13.12 -23.72
C ALA A 626 13.10 -12.28 -24.48
N PHE A 627 14.39 -12.38 -24.14
CA PHE A 627 15.45 -11.69 -24.89
C PHE A 627 16.57 -12.65 -25.32
N GLU A 628 16.74 -13.77 -24.61
CA GLU A 628 17.74 -14.81 -24.91
C GLU A 628 17.14 -16.22 -24.73
N PRO A 629 17.61 -17.25 -25.46
CA PRO A 629 17.19 -18.63 -25.26
C PRO A 629 17.40 -19.12 -23.82
N GLY A 630 16.36 -19.69 -23.23
CA GLY A 630 16.37 -20.24 -21.86
C GLY A 630 16.27 -19.19 -20.75
N ASP A 631 16.13 -17.91 -21.07
CA ASP A 631 15.87 -16.88 -20.05
C ASP A 631 14.44 -16.97 -19.47
N ALA A 632 14.24 -16.30 -18.35
CA ALA A 632 12.92 -16.14 -17.75
C ALA A 632 12.81 -14.78 -17.04
N TRP A 633 11.68 -14.11 -17.23
CA TRP A 633 11.42 -12.78 -16.69
C TRP A 633 10.04 -12.72 -16.02
N PHE A 634 9.99 -12.08 -14.86
CA PHE A 634 8.76 -11.73 -14.16
C PHE A 634 8.07 -10.56 -14.86
N ARG A 635 6.80 -10.77 -15.22
CA ARG A 635 5.87 -9.80 -15.78
C ARG A 635 5.18 -9.02 -14.66
N THR A 636 5.57 -7.77 -14.46
CA THR A 636 4.97 -6.90 -13.42
C THR A 636 3.46 -6.74 -13.63
N GLY A 637 3.01 -6.60 -14.87
CA GLY A 637 1.68 -6.11 -15.20
C GLY A 637 1.57 -4.58 -15.14
N ASP A 638 2.68 -3.85 -15.07
CA ASP A 638 2.72 -2.38 -15.04
C ASP A 638 3.44 -1.85 -16.30
N LEU A 639 2.86 -0.82 -16.92
CA LEU A 639 3.45 -0.08 -18.03
C LEU A 639 4.28 1.09 -17.49
N LEU A 640 5.53 1.18 -17.94
CA LEU A 640 6.46 2.24 -17.59
C LEU A 640 7.15 2.76 -18.86
N ARG A 641 7.64 4.01 -18.83
CA ARG A 641 8.63 4.52 -19.79
C ARG A 641 9.95 4.84 -19.08
N ARG A 642 11.06 4.80 -19.81
CA ARG A 642 12.40 5.17 -19.34
C ARG A 642 12.93 6.36 -20.15
N ASP A 643 13.33 7.44 -19.47
CA ASP A 643 13.93 8.60 -20.13
C ASP A 643 15.44 8.41 -20.43
N ALA A 644 16.03 9.38 -21.12
CA ALA A 644 17.44 9.36 -21.51
C ALA A 644 18.42 9.37 -20.31
N ASP A 645 18.01 9.86 -19.14
CA ASP A 645 18.80 9.85 -17.90
C ASP A 645 18.66 8.51 -17.13
N GLY A 646 17.89 7.57 -17.69
CA GLY A 646 17.59 6.26 -17.15
C GLY A 646 16.47 6.25 -16.10
N TYR A 647 15.80 7.37 -15.83
CA TYR A 647 14.70 7.43 -14.88
C TYR A 647 13.43 6.80 -15.46
N TYR A 648 12.77 5.98 -14.64
CA TYR A 648 11.52 5.32 -14.98
C TYR A 648 10.33 6.15 -14.49
N TYR A 649 9.23 6.11 -15.24
CA TYR A 649 7.97 6.78 -14.93
C TYR A 649 6.84 5.77 -15.09
N PHE A 650 5.94 5.74 -14.11
CA PHE A 650 4.73 4.92 -14.18
C PHE A 650 3.76 5.51 -15.21
N VAL A 651 3.26 4.67 -16.12
CA VAL A 651 2.30 5.07 -17.18
C VAL A 651 0.91 4.59 -16.81
N ASP A 652 0.70 3.28 -16.67
CA ASP A 652 -0.55 2.71 -16.13
C ASP A 652 -0.35 1.24 -15.70
N ARG A 653 -1.37 0.64 -15.08
CA ARG A 653 -1.45 -0.80 -14.86
C ARG A 653 -2.10 -1.49 -16.07
N ILE A 654 -1.54 -2.62 -16.51
CA ILE A 654 -2.14 -3.44 -17.57
C ILE A 654 -3.49 -3.98 -17.06
N GLY A 655 -4.56 -3.64 -17.78
CA GLY A 655 -5.94 -3.94 -17.41
C GLY A 655 -6.71 -2.79 -16.72
N ASP A 656 -6.02 -1.74 -16.26
CA ASP A 656 -6.67 -0.46 -15.90
C ASP A 656 -6.88 0.40 -17.15
N THR A 657 -5.92 0.37 -18.08
CA THR A 657 -6.01 0.99 -19.42
C THR A 657 -7.28 0.58 -20.16
N PHE A 658 -7.93 1.51 -20.85
CA PHE A 658 -9.08 1.21 -21.70
C PHE A 658 -8.88 1.68 -23.15
N ARG A 659 -9.59 1.07 -24.10
CA ARG A 659 -9.55 1.44 -25.51
C ARG A 659 -10.82 2.21 -25.88
N TRP A 660 -10.69 3.39 -26.46
CA TRP A 660 -11.81 4.22 -26.94
C TRP A 660 -11.59 4.62 -28.40
N LYS A 661 -12.57 4.32 -29.27
CA LYS A 661 -12.52 4.65 -30.73
C LYS A 661 -11.24 4.18 -31.45
N GLY A 662 -10.65 3.07 -31.01
CA GLY A 662 -9.41 2.52 -31.56
C GLY A 662 -8.14 2.92 -30.82
N GLU A 663 -8.17 4.00 -30.04
CA GLU A 663 -7.03 4.51 -29.28
C GLU A 663 -6.98 3.93 -27.86
N ASN A 664 -5.78 3.78 -27.30
CA ASN A 664 -5.60 3.34 -25.92
C ASN A 664 -5.43 4.54 -24.99
N VAL A 665 -6.07 4.49 -23.83
CA VAL A 665 -6.04 5.57 -22.83
C VAL A 665 -5.48 5.02 -21.51
N ALA A 666 -4.38 5.61 -21.07
CA ALA A 666 -3.84 5.40 -19.73
C ALA A 666 -4.70 6.14 -18.70
N THR A 667 -5.37 5.39 -17.83
CA THR A 667 -6.22 5.96 -16.78
C THR A 667 -5.44 6.84 -15.82
N GLN A 668 -4.18 6.47 -15.52
CA GLN A 668 -3.38 7.24 -14.57
C GLN A 668 -2.91 8.58 -15.15
N GLU A 669 -2.50 8.62 -16.43
CA GLU A 669 -2.12 9.85 -17.14
C GLU A 669 -3.28 10.87 -17.16
N VAL A 670 -4.48 10.40 -17.54
CA VAL A 670 -5.69 11.23 -17.55
C VAL A 670 -6.05 11.67 -16.12
N ALA A 671 -5.99 10.78 -15.12
CA ALA A 671 -6.26 11.16 -13.73
C ALA A 671 -5.27 12.21 -13.20
N ASP A 672 -3.97 12.03 -13.44
CA ASP A 672 -2.92 12.95 -12.97
C ASP A 672 -3.04 14.32 -13.65
N THR A 673 -3.45 14.36 -14.92
CA THR A 673 -3.72 15.63 -15.61
C THR A 673 -4.98 16.31 -15.09
N LEU A 674 -6.06 15.56 -14.85
CA LEU A 674 -7.32 16.10 -14.34
C LEU A 674 -7.25 16.53 -12.87
N ASN A 675 -6.33 15.97 -12.07
CA ASN A 675 -6.01 16.47 -10.72
C ASN A 675 -5.56 17.94 -10.73
N GLY A 676 -4.95 18.41 -11.83
CA GLY A 676 -4.56 19.80 -12.02
C GLY A 676 -5.69 20.75 -12.45
N ALA A 677 -6.91 20.26 -12.69
CA ALA A 677 -7.99 21.07 -13.23
C ALA A 677 -8.60 22.03 -12.18
N PRO A 678 -9.06 23.24 -12.57
CA PRO A 678 -9.62 24.21 -11.63
C PRO A 678 -10.78 23.64 -10.79
N GLY A 679 -10.65 23.72 -9.46
CA GLY A 679 -11.66 23.27 -8.50
C GLY A 679 -11.67 21.76 -8.21
N VAL A 680 -10.81 20.96 -8.86
CA VAL A 680 -10.64 19.53 -8.56
C VAL A 680 -9.71 19.34 -7.35
N SER A 681 -10.07 18.43 -6.44
CA SER A 681 -9.18 17.95 -5.37
C SER A 681 -8.61 16.56 -5.68
N GLU A 682 -9.36 15.72 -6.38
CA GLU A 682 -8.97 14.35 -6.69
C GLU A 682 -9.78 13.83 -7.88
N ALA A 683 -9.10 13.17 -8.82
CA ALA A 683 -9.69 12.47 -9.95
C ALA A 683 -9.29 10.99 -9.94
N ASN A 684 -10.22 10.13 -10.34
CA ASN A 684 -9.99 8.70 -10.58
C ASN A 684 -10.68 8.32 -11.89
N VAL A 685 -9.93 7.79 -12.84
CA VAL A 685 -10.38 7.55 -14.22
C VAL A 685 -10.47 6.06 -14.49
N TYR A 686 -11.52 5.65 -15.21
CA TYR A 686 -11.82 4.27 -15.54
C TYR A 686 -12.64 4.17 -16.84
N GLY A 687 -12.54 3.02 -17.53
CA GLY A 687 -13.28 2.76 -18.77
C GLY A 687 -14.66 2.15 -18.53
N VAL A 688 -15.71 2.78 -19.06
CA VAL A 688 -17.11 2.32 -19.01
C VAL A 688 -17.61 1.89 -20.39
N GLU A 689 -18.46 0.86 -20.44
CA GLU A 689 -19.07 0.42 -21.69
C GLU A 689 -20.19 1.38 -22.12
N VAL A 690 -20.29 1.67 -23.43
CA VAL A 690 -21.35 2.50 -24.00
C VAL A 690 -22.08 1.70 -25.06
N THR A 691 -23.41 1.61 -24.94
CA THR A 691 -24.27 0.87 -25.87
C THR A 691 -24.07 1.35 -27.31
N GLY A 692 -23.73 0.43 -28.22
CA GLY A 692 -23.52 0.74 -29.64
C GLY A 692 -22.16 1.35 -30.00
N ALA A 693 -21.26 1.53 -29.04
CA ALA A 693 -19.87 1.94 -29.28
C ALA A 693 -18.91 0.75 -29.12
N ASP A 694 -17.80 0.77 -29.87
CA ASP A 694 -16.70 -0.18 -29.69
C ASP A 694 -15.70 0.32 -28.62
N GLY A 695 -15.20 -0.61 -27.81
CA GLY A 695 -14.36 -0.34 -26.65
C GLY A 695 -15.12 0.22 -25.44
N ARG A 696 -14.43 1.04 -24.65
CA ARG A 696 -14.91 1.66 -23.40
C ARG A 696 -14.64 3.15 -23.43
N ALA A 697 -15.63 3.97 -23.09
CA ALA A 697 -15.46 5.41 -22.96
C ALA A 697 -14.78 5.76 -21.63
N GLY A 698 -14.00 6.85 -21.61
CA GLY A 698 -13.42 7.37 -20.38
C GLY A 698 -14.49 7.94 -19.44
N MET A 699 -14.41 7.60 -18.16
CA MET A 699 -15.21 8.21 -17.10
C MET A 699 -14.29 8.64 -15.95
N ALA A 700 -14.51 9.83 -15.41
CA ALA A 700 -13.80 10.35 -14.26
C ALA A 700 -14.74 10.49 -13.05
N ALA A 701 -14.42 9.82 -11.94
CA ALA A 701 -14.94 10.20 -10.63
C ALA A 701 -14.07 11.37 -10.11
N VAL A 702 -14.72 12.45 -9.67
CA VAL A 702 -14.07 13.71 -9.29
C VAL A 702 -14.57 14.14 -7.90
N VAL A 703 -13.64 14.35 -6.98
CA VAL A 703 -13.84 15.07 -5.72
C VAL A 703 -13.46 16.52 -5.96
N LEU A 704 -14.33 17.47 -5.59
CA LEU A 704 -14.04 18.89 -5.66
C LEU A 704 -13.24 19.37 -4.45
N ALA A 705 -12.50 20.47 -4.60
CA ALA A 705 -11.91 21.18 -3.46
C ALA A 705 -13.00 21.81 -2.57
N ASP A 706 -12.71 21.98 -1.28
CA ASP A 706 -13.66 22.53 -0.30
C ASP A 706 -14.20 23.90 -0.74
N GLY A 707 -15.52 24.03 -0.82
CA GLY A 707 -16.21 25.23 -1.27
C GLY A 707 -16.19 25.49 -2.79
N ALA A 708 -15.49 24.67 -3.58
CA ALA A 708 -15.53 24.77 -5.04
C ALA A 708 -16.86 24.28 -5.62
N ARG A 709 -17.14 24.71 -6.86
CA ARG A 709 -18.24 24.20 -7.69
C ARG A 709 -17.66 23.67 -8.98
N PHE A 710 -18.22 22.58 -9.50
CA PHE A 710 -17.79 22.04 -10.79
C PHE A 710 -18.20 23.00 -11.91
N ASP A 711 -17.21 23.51 -12.64
CA ASP A 711 -17.39 24.22 -13.90
C ASP A 711 -16.94 23.32 -15.05
N GLY A 712 -17.93 22.81 -15.80
CA GLY A 712 -17.69 21.96 -16.94
C GLY A 712 -16.92 22.64 -18.08
N GLY A 713 -16.97 23.97 -18.20
CA GLY A 713 -16.23 24.73 -19.22
C GLY A 713 -14.74 24.77 -18.88
N SER A 714 -14.40 25.20 -17.65
CA SER A 714 -13.01 25.19 -17.17
C SER A 714 -12.40 23.78 -17.16
N PHE A 715 -13.16 22.76 -16.75
CA PHE A 715 -12.70 21.37 -16.76
C PHE A 715 -12.47 20.84 -18.19
N TYR A 716 -13.35 21.16 -19.15
CA TYR A 716 -13.15 20.84 -20.56
C TYR A 716 -11.91 21.53 -21.14
N ALA A 717 -11.76 22.85 -20.90
CA ALA A 717 -10.61 23.61 -21.38
C ALA A 717 -9.28 23.08 -20.82
N HIS A 718 -9.26 22.64 -19.56
CA HIS A 718 -8.08 22.00 -18.95
C HIS A 718 -7.75 20.65 -19.59
N ALA A 719 -8.74 19.79 -19.79
CA ALA A 719 -8.53 18.51 -20.48
C ALA A 719 -8.07 18.72 -21.94
N ALA A 720 -8.69 19.64 -22.67
CA ALA A 720 -8.37 19.94 -24.07
C ALA A 720 -6.98 20.57 -24.30
N SER A 721 -6.41 21.24 -23.29
CA SER A 721 -5.08 21.85 -23.37
C SER A 721 -3.93 20.90 -23.01
N HIS A 722 -4.21 19.77 -22.36
CA HIS A 722 -3.18 18.85 -21.84
C HIS A 722 -3.32 17.40 -22.31
N LEU A 723 -4.49 16.98 -22.81
CA LEU A 723 -4.77 15.62 -23.26
C LEU A 723 -5.28 15.58 -24.71
N PRO A 724 -4.97 14.52 -25.48
CA PRO A 724 -5.55 14.32 -26.80
C PRO A 724 -7.07 14.05 -26.70
N ALA A 725 -7.81 14.42 -27.75
CA ALA A 725 -9.28 14.43 -27.73
C ALA A 725 -9.97 13.07 -27.49
N TYR A 726 -9.27 11.95 -27.73
CA TYR A 726 -9.76 10.61 -27.42
C TYR A 726 -9.63 10.24 -25.93
N ALA A 727 -8.76 10.92 -25.19
CA ALA A 727 -8.46 10.65 -23.77
C ALA A 727 -9.27 11.51 -22.80
N HIS A 728 -9.98 12.55 -23.27
CA HIS A 728 -10.90 13.30 -22.41
C HIS A 728 -12.02 12.37 -21.94
N PRO A 729 -12.42 12.40 -20.66
CA PRO A 729 -13.56 11.61 -20.19
C PRO A 729 -14.82 11.95 -21.00
N ALA A 730 -15.56 10.95 -21.47
CA ALA A 730 -16.91 11.17 -21.98
C ALA A 730 -17.88 11.53 -20.85
N PHE A 731 -17.62 11.02 -19.64
CA PHE A 731 -18.47 11.23 -18.46
C PHE A 731 -17.66 11.72 -17.23
N VAL A 732 -18.29 12.53 -16.40
CA VAL A 732 -17.77 12.94 -15.08
C VAL A 732 -18.82 12.67 -14.01
N ARG A 733 -18.42 12.08 -12.88
CA ARG A 733 -19.23 11.83 -11.68
C ARG A 733 -18.64 12.61 -10.52
N LEU A 734 -19.42 13.50 -9.91
CA LEU A 734 -18.97 14.24 -8.73
C LEU A 734 -19.24 13.41 -7.47
N VAL A 735 -18.19 12.89 -6.84
CA VAL A 735 -18.29 12.11 -5.60
C VAL A 735 -17.88 12.96 -4.40
N PRO A 736 -18.51 12.79 -3.21
CA PRO A 736 -18.16 13.56 -2.02
C PRO A 736 -16.77 13.20 -1.47
N GLU A 737 -16.37 11.94 -1.61
CA GLU A 737 -15.06 11.40 -1.27
C GLU A 737 -14.70 10.24 -2.21
N MET A 738 -13.42 9.89 -2.31
CA MET A 738 -12.97 8.76 -3.13
C MET A 738 -12.97 7.46 -2.32
N ASP A 739 -13.60 6.40 -2.83
CA ASP A 739 -13.53 5.07 -2.21
C ASP A 739 -12.13 4.47 -2.37
N VAL A 740 -11.51 4.12 -1.24
CA VAL A 740 -10.13 3.61 -1.15
C VAL A 740 -10.05 2.30 -0.36
N THR A 741 -9.01 1.50 -0.64
CA THR A 741 -8.67 0.32 0.17
C THR A 741 -8.16 0.72 1.56
N GLY A 742 -8.00 -0.26 2.48
CA GLY A 742 -7.27 -0.06 3.74
C GLY A 742 -5.80 0.38 3.57
N THR A 743 -5.25 0.27 2.36
CA THR A 743 -3.94 0.82 1.95
C THR A 743 -4.04 2.20 1.30
N LEU A 744 -5.20 2.84 1.34
CA LEU A 744 -5.48 4.14 0.72
C LEU A 744 -5.28 4.13 -0.80
N LYS A 745 -5.54 3.01 -1.49
CA LYS A 745 -5.52 2.91 -2.96
C LYS A 745 -6.94 3.05 -3.52
N GLN A 746 -7.13 3.89 -4.54
CA GLN A 746 -8.44 4.13 -5.18
C GLN A 746 -9.08 2.83 -5.72
N ARG A 747 -10.40 2.67 -5.54
CA ARG A 747 -11.18 1.49 -5.96
C ARG A 747 -11.95 1.74 -7.25
N LYS A 748 -11.33 1.44 -8.41
CA LYS A 748 -11.96 1.59 -9.74
C LYS A 748 -13.11 0.61 -10.01
N GLN A 749 -13.10 -0.58 -9.41
CA GLN A 749 -14.00 -1.70 -9.78
C GLN A 749 -15.48 -1.40 -9.51
N THR A 750 -15.82 -0.89 -8.33
CA THR A 750 -17.19 -0.50 -7.98
C THR A 750 -17.68 0.64 -8.87
N LEU A 751 -16.86 1.68 -9.03
CA LEU A 751 -17.16 2.86 -9.86
C LEU A 751 -17.41 2.48 -11.33
N ALA A 752 -16.58 1.59 -11.90
CA ALA A 752 -16.75 1.08 -13.26
C ALA A 752 -17.98 0.17 -13.42
N ALA A 753 -18.33 -0.61 -12.39
CA ALA A 753 -19.51 -1.47 -12.40
C ALA A 753 -20.82 -0.70 -12.19
N GLU A 754 -20.79 0.47 -11.57
CA GLU A 754 -21.92 1.41 -11.47
C GLU A 754 -22.03 2.30 -12.72
N ALA A 755 -20.89 2.65 -13.34
CA ALA A 755 -20.80 3.49 -14.53
C ALA A 755 -21.59 4.80 -14.39
N TYR A 756 -22.27 5.22 -15.46
CA TYR A 756 -23.10 6.42 -15.55
C TYR A 756 -24.61 6.09 -15.44
N ASP A 757 -24.95 5.00 -14.75
CA ASP A 757 -26.35 4.56 -14.59
C ASP A 757 -27.13 5.41 -13.58
N LEU A 758 -27.98 6.30 -14.11
CA LEU A 758 -28.90 7.16 -13.34
C LEU A 758 -29.89 6.41 -12.44
N GLY A 759 -30.10 5.10 -12.64
CA GLY A 759 -30.92 4.26 -11.76
C GLY A 759 -30.16 3.70 -10.56
N ARG A 760 -28.83 3.65 -10.62
CA ARG A 760 -27.96 3.07 -9.58
C ARG A 760 -27.16 4.13 -8.83
N VAL A 761 -26.77 5.20 -9.50
CA VAL A 761 -25.94 6.29 -8.96
C VAL A 761 -26.82 7.50 -8.64
N ARG A 762 -26.63 8.07 -7.44
CA ARG A 762 -27.30 9.32 -7.00
C ARG A 762 -26.41 10.56 -7.11
N ASP A 763 -25.12 10.35 -7.37
CA ASP A 763 -24.13 11.41 -7.50
C ASP A 763 -24.38 12.24 -8.78
N PRO A 764 -24.05 13.54 -8.79
CA PRO A 764 -24.16 14.36 -9.99
C PRO A 764 -23.31 13.81 -11.14
N LEU A 765 -23.97 13.44 -12.24
CA LEU A 765 -23.35 12.97 -13.47
C LEU A 765 -23.37 14.05 -14.55
N TYR A 766 -22.30 14.13 -15.31
CA TYR A 766 -22.10 15.04 -16.43
C TYR A 766 -21.56 14.27 -17.64
N VAL A 767 -21.83 14.79 -18.83
CA VAL A 767 -21.34 14.26 -20.11
C VAL A 767 -20.66 15.37 -20.90
N ARG A 768 -19.61 15.01 -21.64
CA ARG A 768 -18.89 15.91 -22.56
C ARG A 768 -19.84 16.39 -23.66
N ASP A 769 -19.80 17.70 -23.95
CA ASP A 769 -20.50 18.32 -25.06
C ASP A 769 -19.51 19.18 -25.85
N ASP A 770 -18.83 18.55 -26.81
CA ASP A 770 -17.75 19.18 -27.59
C ASP A 770 -18.23 20.43 -28.34
N ALA A 771 -19.50 20.44 -28.79
CA ALA A 771 -20.13 21.59 -29.45
C ALA A 771 -20.29 22.81 -28.52
N GLY A 772 -20.46 22.57 -27.21
CA GLY A 772 -20.49 23.61 -26.18
C GLY A 772 -19.13 23.83 -25.50
N SER A 773 -18.10 23.04 -25.85
CA SER A 773 -16.78 23.01 -25.18
C SER A 773 -16.91 22.93 -23.64
N THR A 774 -17.77 22.02 -23.16
CA THR A 774 -18.13 21.93 -21.75
C THR A 774 -18.55 20.52 -21.33
N TYR A 775 -18.69 20.31 -20.02
CA TYR A 775 -19.37 19.16 -19.43
C TYR A 775 -20.74 19.58 -18.88
N ARG A 776 -21.80 19.02 -19.42
CA ARG A 776 -23.19 19.34 -19.06
C ARG A 776 -23.85 18.21 -18.25
N PRO A 777 -24.84 18.49 -17.38
CA PRO A 777 -25.51 17.45 -16.61
C PRO A 777 -26.08 16.33 -17.51
N LEU A 778 -25.83 15.07 -17.12
CA LEU A 778 -26.38 13.89 -17.77
C LEU A 778 -27.82 13.68 -17.28
N THR A 779 -28.78 14.24 -17.99
CA THR A 779 -30.21 14.03 -17.72
C THR A 779 -30.72 12.74 -18.40
N PRO A 780 -31.88 12.20 -17.99
CA PRO A 780 -32.47 11.03 -18.66
C PRO A 780 -32.70 11.23 -20.17
N ALA A 781 -33.03 12.45 -20.61
CA ALA A 781 -33.18 12.77 -22.03
C ALA A 781 -31.84 12.67 -22.78
N VAL A 782 -30.76 13.22 -22.20
CA VAL A 782 -29.42 13.16 -22.81
C VAL A 782 -28.85 11.74 -22.79
N LEU A 783 -29.17 10.94 -21.76
CA LEU A 783 -28.83 9.52 -21.73
C LEU A 783 -29.53 8.74 -22.85
N GLU A 784 -30.77 9.10 -23.18
CA GLU A 784 -31.52 8.48 -24.29
C GLU A 784 -31.00 8.94 -25.66
N GLU A 785 -30.58 10.20 -25.82
CA GLU A 785 -29.84 10.66 -27.01
C GLU A 785 -28.58 9.81 -27.27
N ILE A 786 -27.85 9.44 -26.21
CA ILE A 786 -26.63 8.62 -26.30
C ILE A 786 -26.99 7.16 -26.66
N ARG A 787 -27.97 6.56 -25.97
CA ARG A 787 -28.42 5.17 -26.23
C ARG A 787 -28.96 4.96 -27.64
N THR A 788 -29.66 5.95 -28.18
CA THR A 788 -30.22 5.93 -29.54
C THR A 788 -29.21 6.37 -30.61
N GLY A 789 -27.98 6.75 -30.22
CA GLY A 789 -26.94 7.20 -31.14
C GLY A 789 -27.15 8.59 -31.74
N GLN A 790 -28.19 9.32 -31.31
CA GLN A 790 -28.45 10.71 -31.70
C GLN A 790 -27.34 11.65 -31.20
N ARG A 791 -26.79 11.36 -30.02
CA ARG A 791 -25.59 12.01 -29.48
C ARG A 791 -24.41 11.05 -29.58
N ARG A 792 -23.41 11.43 -30.37
CA ARG A 792 -22.10 10.78 -30.40
C ARG A 792 -21.24 11.35 -29.27
N LEU A 793 -20.54 10.45 -28.56
CA LEU A 793 -19.46 10.74 -27.60
C LEU A 793 -18.11 10.72 -28.33
#